data_AF-A0AAN7J6R7-F1
#
_entry.id   AF-A0AAN7J6R7-F1
#
_cell.length_a   1.000
_cell.length_b   1.000
_cell.length_c   1.000
_cell.angle_alpha   90.00
_cell.angle_beta   90.00
_cell.angle_gamma   90.00
#
_symmetry.space_group_name_H-M   'P 1'
#
loop_
_entity.id
_entity.type
_entity.pdbx_description
1 polymer ?
#
loop_
_entity_poly.entity_id
_entity_poly.type
_entity_poly.pdbx_seq_one_letter_code
_entity_poly.pdbx_strand_id
1 'polypeptide(L)'
;MIMHRLGWGNKGKSFAGRMDPENTEQISKTRTEMDNHVTRILKLIKNEDRGRKGSKHKDPKKESELIGLIEDFYTEYQSLYAMFDHLRRESGNVGRGRNENEVSFSNSSSDSEYFSSEEFDSSSGRIENEHKEEADRIRKELETAEFEITDLKHKLASTSQEKEALNSYYMAAFSKIQEAEIINKNERIEADKREKELLAIIKAREIHGNPASARIKNLQSQLTGLKVEVKSLCGQKRDMEAQIESKATEAKQEKEKNTGLHARISELELSLKEKDYEVSSLQEKLKDNEEYSMSKIADIMAQASNLQLEANSFHAQKAELEEKNQKMVRERNGALAQVKGLMDQVTAMQIELETLHNQKSESDQQMEKENKETSKYPVVIETLKDELAKMSMAEKRMMDEKEGFHIQVKDLELEVESLQNQKNELEELIKSKVCETNQLKEDKEGLHARNLELERALTEKEDKLSALQKKYEIKENEASTQVMNLAQVNMLQDSDSLLNKKSQLEPQIEREKQGSSKRPSQVSQNIKLKRKIADGQRIVKNSTINKTNGEHRKAKVWLQKSRLFPQAAERKMEELAEAFCKNLDDKTHLLYQRILLIERLHTENKDSYRMTQNRYEQEIRMLEEKVATYEAELRKISHKLETTNNALCGAEQVRKFDEYNSNVVSRITNMLNKLQFAKDWVTVTNSEIKRLKHNESCFAAQLENKEEQEFILRTRVWKLEAQLSKEGGEKLNLMTAISQLEKKVGKLEKNIKEKDEELSGLGEEKREAIRQLCLLIDYHRSRYDDLKELMQQMKK
;
A
#
# COMPACT_ATOMS: atom_id res chain seq x y z
N MET A 1 -58.06 19.87 -78.41
CA MET A 1 -57.05 19.69 -79.50
C MET A 1 -57.31 18.44 -80.35
N ILE A 2 -57.71 17.30 -79.76
CA ILE A 2 -57.90 16.00 -80.45
C ILE A 2 -58.90 16.07 -81.64
N MET A 3 -60.05 16.73 -81.45
CA MET A 3 -61.09 16.93 -82.49
C MET A 3 -60.56 17.48 -83.84
N HIS A 4 -59.46 18.25 -83.83
CA HIS A 4 -58.90 18.85 -85.03
C HIS A 4 -58.06 17.87 -85.88
N ARG A 5 -57.74 16.68 -85.35
CA ARG A 5 -57.11 15.57 -86.10
C ARG A 5 -58.10 14.51 -86.58
N LEU A 6 -59.29 14.43 -85.98
CA LEU A 6 -60.38 13.52 -86.40
C LEU A 6 -61.28 14.12 -87.52
N GLY A 7 -60.89 15.24 -88.13
CA GLY A 7 -61.51 15.77 -89.35
C GLY A 7 -62.82 16.56 -89.17
N TRP A 8 -63.29 16.77 -87.95
CA TRP A 8 -64.62 17.35 -87.69
C TRP A 8 -64.73 18.89 -87.87
N GLY A 9 -63.63 19.58 -88.19
CA GLY A 9 -63.59 21.05 -88.26
C GLY A 9 -64.50 21.71 -89.32
N ASN A 10 -64.77 21.06 -90.46
CA ASN A 10 -65.61 21.65 -91.52
C ASN A 10 -66.52 20.66 -92.29
N LYS A 11 -66.49 19.35 -91.99
CA LYS A 11 -67.42 18.35 -92.58
C LYS A 11 -68.45 17.76 -91.60
N GLY A 12 -68.42 18.14 -90.32
CA GLY A 12 -69.41 17.68 -89.34
C GLY A 12 -70.82 18.26 -89.54
N LYS A 13 -70.92 19.50 -90.05
CA LYS A 13 -72.20 20.21 -90.21
C LYS A 13 -73.19 19.53 -91.18
N SER A 14 -72.73 18.68 -92.10
CA SER A 14 -73.58 17.96 -93.05
C SER A 14 -74.06 16.58 -92.56
N PHE A 15 -73.66 16.14 -91.36
CA PHE A 15 -74.14 14.87 -90.75
C PHE A 15 -75.16 15.10 -89.62
N ALA A 16 -75.16 16.27 -88.98
CA ALA A 16 -76.05 16.57 -87.84
C ALA A 16 -77.56 16.51 -88.18
N GLY A 17 -77.93 16.63 -89.46
CA GLY A 17 -79.33 16.51 -89.91
C GLY A 17 -79.83 15.08 -90.13
N ARG A 18 -79.05 14.05 -89.74
CA ARG A 18 -79.40 12.62 -89.90
C ARG A 18 -78.89 11.76 -88.74
N MET A 19 -78.89 12.30 -87.54
CA MET A 19 -78.62 11.56 -86.30
C MET A 19 -79.86 11.56 -85.41
N ASP A 20 -80.05 10.45 -84.69
CA ASP A 20 -81.05 10.36 -83.63
C ASP A 20 -80.67 11.34 -82.49
N PRO A 21 -81.58 12.22 -82.00
CA PRO A 21 -81.26 13.17 -80.95
C PRO A 21 -80.63 12.52 -79.71
N GLU A 22 -81.06 11.33 -79.31
CA GLU A 22 -80.54 10.66 -78.11
C GLU A 22 -79.06 10.28 -78.26
N ASN A 23 -78.65 9.80 -79.44
CA ASN A 23 -77.24 9.57 -79.78
C ASN A 23 -76.42 10.87 -79.81
N THR A 24 -76.99 11.99 -80.29
CA THR A 24 -76.27 13.27 -80.27
C THR A 24 -76.06 13.79 -78.84
N GLU A 25 -77.01 13.55 -77.94
CA GLU A 25 -76.89 13.96 -76.54
C GLU A 25 -75.86 13.11 -75.78
N GLN A 26 -75.84 11.79 -75.98
CA GLN A 26 -74.84 10.90 -75.37
C GLN A 26 -73.40 11.26 -75.82
N ILE A 27 -73.20 11.58 -77.11
CA ILE A 27 -71.92 12.08 -77.63
C ILE A 27 -71.54 13.46 -77.03
N SER A 28 -72.52 14.28 -76.64
CA SER A 28 -72.26 15.56 -75.96
C SER A 28 -71.87 15.40 -74.49
N LYS A 29 -72.50 14.45 -73.78
CA LYS A 29 -72.22 14.13 -72.37
C LYS A 29 -70.82 13.54 -72.20
N THR A 30 -70.53 12.43 -72.89
CA THR A 30 -69.21 11.78 -72.90
C THR A 30 -68.09 12.74 -73.28
N ARG A 31 -68.29 13.59 -74.30
CA ARG A 31 -67.31 14.64 -74.63
C ARG A 31 -67.04 15.62 -73.47
N THR A 32 -68.07 16.00 -72.72
CA THR A 32 -67.96 16.92 -71.59
C THR A 32 -67.28 16.25 -70.38
N GLU A 33 -67.54 14.96 -70.18
CA GLU A 33 -66.85 14.12 -69.18
C GLU A 33 -65.36 13.98 -69.53
N MET A 34 -65.03 13.63 -70.77
CA MET A 34 -63.64 13.56 -71.27
C MET A 34 -62.86 14.88 -71.11
N ASP A 35 -63.45 16.03 -71.46
CA ASP A 35 -62.79 17.35 -71.28
C ASP A 35 -62.62 17.69 -69.78
N ASN A 36 -63.49 17.20 -68.89
CA ASN A 36 -63.31 17.29 -67.43
C ASN A 36 -62.16 16.39 -66.93
N HIS A 37 -62.07 15.13 -67.40
CA HIS A 37 -60.96 14.22 -67.05
C HIS A 37 -59.61 14.80 -67.46
N VAL A 38 -59.47 15.31 -68.69
CA VAL A 38 -58.27 16.02 -69.16
C VAL A 38 -57.95 17.23 -68.30
N THR A 39 -58.96 18.01 -67.89
CA THR A 39 -58.77 19.17 -67.00
C THR A 39 -58.31 18.77 -65.59
N ARG A 40 -58.71 17.59 -65.10
CA ARG A 40 -58.30 17.03 -63.81
C ARG A 40 -56.84 16.53 -63.85
N ILE A 41 -56.50 15.76 -64.89
CA ILE A 41 -55.14 15.30 -65.19
C ILE A 41 -54.16 16.49 -65.28
N LEU A 42 -54.52 17.53 -66.03
CA LEU A 42 -53.69 18.74 -66.17
C LEU A 42 -53.54 19.55 -64.87
N LYS A 43 -54.47 19.44 -63.92
CA LYS A 43 -54.33 20.05 -62.58
C LYS A 43 -53.39 19.25 -61.69
N LEU A 44 -53.44 17.91 -61.73
CA LEU A 44 -52.53 17.04 -60.97
C LEU A 44 -51.08 17.28 -61.41
N ILE A 45 -50.81 17.20 -62.72
CA ILE A 45 -49.47 17.41 -63.31
C ILE A 45 -48.93 18.82 -62.98
N LYS A 46 -49.75 19.88 -63.11
CA LYS A 46 -49.33 21.26 -62.78
C LYS A 46 -49.11 21.55 -61.28
N ASN A 47 -49.48 20.62 -60.41
CA ASN A 47 -49.21 20.73 -58.98
C ASN A 47 -47.95 19.96 -58.55
N GLU A 48 -47.50 18.98 -59.34
CA GLU A 48 -46.26 18.24 -59.10
C GLU A 48 -45.02 19.14 -59.30
N ASP A 49 -45.02 19.96 -60.36
CA ASP A 49 -43.88 20.83 -60.74
C ASP A 49 -43.57 21.99 -59.76
N ARG A 50 -44.50 22.31 -58.83
CA ARG A 50 -44.31 23.38 -57.83
C ARG A 50 -43.61 22.92 -56.54
N GLY A 51 -43.25 21.63 -56.43
CA GLY A 51 -42.69 21.01 -55.23
C GLY A 51 -41.17 20.88 -55.16
N ARG A 52 -40.35 21.84 -55.63
CA ARG A 52 -38.88 21.71 -55.62
C ARG A 52 -38.16 22.37 -54.44
N LYS A 53 -38.16 21.70 -53.29
CA LYS A 53 -36.97 21.55 -52.43
C LYS A 53 -37.15 20.41 -51.41
N GLY A 54 -36.42 19.31 -51.60
CA GLY A 54 -36.01 18.45 -50.48
C GLY A 54 -36.95 17.35 -49.96
N SER A 55 -37.62 16.56 -50.82
CA SER A 55 -37.99 15.18 -50.45
C SER A 55 -38.14 14.27 -51.67
N LYS A 56 -37.62 13.04 -51.61
CA LYS A 56 -37.78 11.98 -52.63
C LYS A 56 -38.80 10.93 -52.17
N HIS A 57 -40.03 11.36 -51.89
CA HIS A 57 -41.18 10.44 -51.83
C HIS A 57 -42.30 10.99 -52.71
N LYS A 58 -42.58 10.30 -53.81
CA LYS A 58 -43.86 10.45 -54.51
C LYS A 58 -44.96 9.89 -53.60
N ASP A 59 -46.10 10.55 -53.52
CA ASP A 59 -47.31 9.96 -52.94
C ASP A 59 -47.83 8.89 -53.91
N PRO A 60 -47.72 7.57 -53.63
CA PRO A 60 -48.19 6.54 -54.55
C PRO A 60 -49.69 6.66 -54.80
N LYS A 61 -50.43 7.25 -53.84
CA LYS A 61 -51.87 7.49 -53.91
C LYS A 61 -52.27 8.55 -54.96
N LYS A 62 -51.39 9.53 -55.25
CA LYS A 62 -51.60 10.53 -56.30
C LYS A 62 -51.19 9.99 -57.67
N GLU A 63 -50.14 9.18 -57.71
CA GLU A 63 -49.72 8.49 -58.93
C GLU A 63 -50.77 7.47 -59.39
N SER A 64 -51.39 6.72 -58.46
CA SER A 64 -52.53 5.85 -58.76
C SER A 64 -53.80 6.60 -59.19
N GLU A 65 -54.10 7.75 -58.57
CA GLU A 65 -55.25 8.59 -58.99
C GLU A 65 -55.04 9.16 -60.40
N LEU A 66 -53.80 9.55 -60.74
CA LEU A 66 -53.44 10.01 -62.08
C LEU A 66 -53.51 8.89 -63.13
N ILE A 67 -53.06 7.67 -62.80
CA ILE A 67 -53.12 6.51 -63.69
C ILE A 67 -54.57 6.11 -63.96
N GLY A 68 -55.41 5.99 -62.92
CA GLY A 68 -56.84 5.67 -63.08
C GLY A 68 -57.56 6.65 -64.00
N LEU A 69 -57.37 7.96 -63.78
CA LEU A 69 -57.97 9.00 -64.64
C LEU A 69 -57.52 8.93 -66.11
N ILE A 70 -56.34 8.37 -66.40
CA ILE A 70 -55.83 8.14 -67.77
C ILE A 70 -56.44 6.88 -68.38
N GLU A 71 -56.64 5.82 -67.60
CA GLU A 71 -57.29 4.58 -68.02
C GLU A 71 -58.80 4.78 -68.28
N ASP A 72 -59.48 5.53 -67.40
CA ASP A 72 -60.87 6.00 -67.59
C ASP A 72 -60.99 6.76 -68.92
N PHE A 73 -60.18 7.81 -69.12
CA PHE A 73 -60.18 8.62 -70.35
C PHE A 73 -59.89 7.79 -71.62
N TYR A 74 -59.04 6.75 -71.51
CA TYR A 74 -58.74 5.88 -72.65
C TYR A 74 -59.88 4.92 -72.97
N THR A 75 -60.59 4.41 -71.98
CA THR A 75 -61.77 3.54 -72.18
C THR A 75 -62.98 4.32 -72.70
N GLU A 76 -63.21 5.56 -72.22
CA GLU A 76 -64.18 6.49 -72.82
C GLU A 76 -63.86 6.79 -74.28
N TYR A 77 -62.58 7.08 -74.61
CA TYR A 77 -62.13 7.31 -75.98
C TYR A 77 -62.34 6.09 -76.89
N GLN A 78 -62.07 4.88 -76.40
CA GLN A 78 -62.32 3.62 -77.12
C GLN A 78 -63.82 3.44 -77.43
N SER A 79 -64.70 3.67 -76.43
CA SER A 79 -66.16 3.60 -76.60
C SER A 79 -66.67 4.61 -77.62
N LEU A 80 -66.22 5.87 -77.53
CA LEU A 80 -66.57 6.93 -78.47
C LEU A 80 -66.11 6.61 -79.90
N TYR A 81 -64.92 6.01 -80.06
CA TYR A 81 -64.40 5.59 -81.36
C TYR A 81 -65.21 4.42 -81.96
N ALA A 82 -65.65 3.46 -81.13
CA ALA A 82 -66.48 2.34 -81.57
C ALA A 82 -67.86 2.80 -82.08
N MET A 83 -68.52 3.74 -81.37
CA MET A 83 -69.75 4.37 -81.86
C MET A 83 -69.54 5.10 -83.20
N PHE A 84 -68.38 5.74 -83.38
CA PHE A 84 -68.05 6.45 -84.62
C PHE A 84 -67.86 5.51 -85.83
N ASP A 85 -67.25 4.34 -85.63
CA ASP A 85 -67.06 3.37 -86.72
C ASP A 85 -68.36 2.63 -87.11
N HIS A 86 -69.31 2.48 -86.17
CA HIS A 86 -70.68 2.04 -86.46
C HIS A 86 -71.38 3.01 -87.42
N LEU A 87 -71.46 4.29 -87.03
CA LEU A 87 -72.07 5.37 -87.81
C LEU A 87 -71.42 5.56 -89.19
N ARG A 88 -70.10 5.32 -89.30
CA ARG A 88 -69.40 5.28 -90.60
C ARG A 88 -69.94 4.16 -91.48
N ARG A 89 -70.10 2.96 -90.94
CA ARG A 89 -70.46 1.73 -91.69
C ARG A 89 -71.88 1.81 -92.27
N GLU A 90 -72.80 2.44 -91.54
CA GLU A 90 -74.20 2.67 -91.97
C GLU A 90 -74.30 3.64 -93.17
N SER A 91 -73.30 4.49 -93.40
CA SER A 91 -73.31 5.51 -94.47
C SER A 91 -72.87 5.02 -95.86
N GLY A 92 -72.48 3.76 -96.01
CA GLY A 92 -71.61 3.31 -97.11
C GLY A 92 -72.24 2.74 -98.39
N ASN A 93 -73.58 2.67 -98.53
CA ASN A 93 -74.20 1.68 -99.44
C ASN A 93 -75.20 2.26 -100.48
N VAL A 94 -74.74 3.04 -101.48
CA VAL A 94 -75.59 3.61 -102.57
C VAL A 94 -74.89 3.75 -103.94
N GLY A 95 -75.42 3.11 -105.00
CA GLY A 95 -75.14 3.40 -106.42
C GLY A 95 -73.93 2.70 -107.07
N ARG A 96 -73.83 2.57 -108.42
CA ARG A 96 -74.66 3.04 -109.55
C ARG A 96 -74.31 2.29 -110.86
N GLY A 97 -75.23 2.13 -111.82
CA GLY A 97 -74.89 1.72 -113.21
C GLY A 97 -76.10 1.65 -114.18
N ARG A 98 -75.99 2.29 -115.37
CA ARG A 98 -76.87 2.29 -116.59
C ARG A 98 -76.47 3.51 -117.47
N ASN A 99 -76.63 3.60 -118.80
CA ASN A 99 -76.87 2.66 -119.92
C ASN A 99 -76.77 3.48 -121.25
N GLU A 100 -76.38 2.90 -122.39
CA GLU A 100 -76.49 3.53 -123.73
C GLU A 100 -77.27 2.66 -124.73
N ASN A 101 -77.86 3.27 -125.77
CA ASN A 101 -78.91 2.72 -126.64
C ASN A 101 -79.16 3.71 -127.82
N GLU A 102 -79.40 3.28 -129.07
CA GLU A 102 -80.26 3.99 -130.07
C GLU A 102 -80.47 3.21 -131.40
N VAL A 103 -81.54 3.54 -132.15
CA VAL A 103 -82.10 2.79 -133.32
C VAL A 103 -82.98 3.71 -134.20
N SER A 104 -83.09 3.53 -135.54
CA SER A 104 -84.35 3.70 -136.34
C SER A 104 -84.25 3.65 -137.90
N PHE A 105 -85.10 2.80 -138.54
CA PHE A 105 -85.87 3.01 -139.81
C PHE A 105 -85.16 3.20 -141.20
N SER A 106 -85.75 3.04 -142.40
CA SER A 106 -86.93 2.28 -142.96
C SER A 106 -87.01 2.35 -144.52
N ASN A 107 -87.99 1.66 -145.15
CA ASN A 107 -88.54 1.75 -146.54
C ASN A 107 -87.78 1.03 -147.71
N SER A 108 -88.41 0.79 -148.89
CA SER A 108 -89.51 -0.17 -149.25
C SER A 108 -90.04 0.00 -150.72
N SER A 109 -90.49 -1.11 -151.35
CA SER A 109 -91.48 -1.32 -152.48
C SER A 109 -91.23 -0.99 -153.98
N SER A 110 -91.38 -2.05 -154.82
CA SER A 110 -92.18 -2.22 -156.09
C SER A 110 -91.81 -1.70 -157.52
N ASP A 111 -91.83 -2.65 -158.49
CA ASP A 111 -92.54 -2.70 -159.82
C ASP A 111 -92.31 -1.63 -160.94
N SER A 112 -92.59 -1.78 -162.27
CA SER A 112 -92.78 -2.88 -163.29
C SER A 112 -92.95 -2.22 -164.71
N GLU A 113 -93.10 -2.80 -165.93
CA GLU A 113 -93.10 -4.18 -166.52
C GLU A 113 -92.01 -4.33 -167.66
N TYR A 114 -92.19 -4.43 -169.00
CA TYR A 114 -93.31 -4.49 -169.99
C TYR A 114 -92.89 -5.19 -171.35
N PHE A 115 -93.65 -5.10 -172.45
CA PHE A 115 -93.61 -5.97 -173.66
C PHE A 115 -93.39 -5.32 -175.07
N SER A 116 -92.77 -6.08 -176.00
CA SER A 116 -93.18 -6.59 -177.36
C SER A 116 -94.13 -5.75 -178.28
N SER A 117 -94.21 -5.90 -179.63
CA SER A 117 -93.94 -7.03 -180.58
C SER A 117 -93.61 -6.59 -182.04
N GLU A 118 -93.43 -7.56 -182.96
CA GLU A 118 -93.35 -7.42 -184.43
C GLU A 118 -94.65 -6.97 -185.14
N GLU A 119 -94.57 -6.71 -186.45
CA GLU A 119 -95.62 -7.10 -187.41
C GLU A 119 -95.08 -7.37 -188.85
N PHE A 120 -95.83 -8.10 -189.68
CA PHE A 120 -95.47 -8.59 -191.03
C PHE A 120 -96.71 -8.75 -191.96
N ASP A 121 -96.44 -9.04 -193.25
CA ASP A 121 -97.27 -9.61 -194.34
C ASP A 121 -97.88 -8.59 -195.36
N SER A 122 -97.96 -8.85 -196.69
CA SER A 122 -98.90 -9.80 -197.32
C SER A 122 -98.66 -10.11 -198.83
N SER A 123 -98.68 -11.41 -199.18
CA SER A 123 -99.19 -12.10 -200.41
C SER A 123 -99.40 -11.45 -201.82
N SER A 124 -98.59 -11.89 -202.80
CA SER A 124 -98.93 -12.56 -204.11
C SER A 124 -100.10 -12.14 -205.07
N GLY A 125 -99.77 -11.80 -206.36
CA GLY A 125 -100.24 -12.59 -207.54
C GLY A 125 -100.81 -11.97 -208.87
N ARG A 126 -100.05 -12.12 -210.00
CA ARG A 126 -100.42 -12.20 -211.47
C ARG A 126 -101.00 -11.01 -212.32
N ILE A 127 -100.21 -10.64 -213.36
CA ILE A 127 -100.54 -10.44 -214.82
C ILE A 127 -101.15 -9.10 -215.38
N GLU A 128 -100.40 -8.53 -216.36
CA GLU A 128 -100.70 -7.62 -217.52
C GLU A 128 -101.10 -6.11 -217.42
N ASN A 129 -100.19 -5.27 -217.95
CA ASN A 129 -100.34 -4.12 -218.89
C ASN A 129 -100.72 -2.66 -218.50
N GLU A 130 -100.05 -1.74 -219.22
CA GLU A 130 -100.39 -0.34 -219.60
C GLU A 130 -100.23 0.89 -218.64
N HIS A 131 -98.96 1.22 -218.37
CA HIS A 131 -98.31 2.52 -218.71
C HIS A 131 -98.83 3.93 -218.26
N LYS A 132 -98.03 4.54 -217.35
CA LYS A 132 -97.29 5.81 -217.55
C LYS A 132 -97.86 7.18 -217.08
N GLU A 133 -98.34 7.29 -215.84
CA GLU A 133 -98.42 8.61 -215.13
C GLU A 133 -97.78 8.65 -213.72
N GLU A 134 -97.35 7.53 -213.13
CA GLU A 134 -96.92 7.46 -211.72
C GLU A 134 -95.49 7.98 -211.41
N ALA A 135 -94.69 8.26 -212.43
CA ALA A 135 -93.22 8.34 -212.30
C ALA A 135 -92.67 9.54 -211.49
N ASP A 136 -93.41 10.65 -211.37
CA ASP A 136 -92.88 11.90 -210.79
C ASP A 136 -93.28 12.18 -209.33
N ARG A 137 -94.14 11.36 -208.71
CA ARG A 137 -94.38 11.41 -207.25
C ARG A 137 -93.21 10.82 -206.47
N ILE A 138 -92.82 9.60 -206.83
CA ILE A 138 -91.78 8.77 -206.17
C ILE A 138 -90.46 9.53 -206.00
N ARG A 139 -90.13 10.43 -206.94
CA ARG A 139 -88.88 11.21 -206.92
C ARG A 139 -88.72 12.10 -205.68
N LYS A 140 -89.82 12.65 -205.13
CA LYS A 140 -89.76 13.57 -203.98
C LYS A 140 -89.66 12.86 -202.62
N GLU A 141 -90.19 11.65 -202.51
CA GLU A 141 -90.16 10.87 -201.27
C GLU A 141 -88.76 10.31 -201.00
N LEU A 142 -87.98 10.07 -202.07
CA LEU A 142 -86.59 9.60 -201.98
C LEU A 142 -85.65 10.66 -201.36
N GLU A 143 -85.74 11.93 -201.78
CA GLU A 143 -84.89 13.02 -201.27
C GLU A 143 -85.07 13.25 -199.75
N THR A 144 -86.29 13.05 -199.23
CA THR A 144 -86.56 13.12 -197.79
C THR A 144 -85.94 11.95 -197.02
N ALA A 145 -86.00 10.72 -197.57
CA ALA A 145 -85.46 9.53 -196.90
C ALA A 145 -83.92 9.54 -196.81
N GLU A 146 -83.23 10.06 -197.84
CA GLU A 146 -81.76 10.18 -197.80
C GLU A 146 -81.28 11.13 -196.68
N PHE A 147 -82.01 12.20 -196.38
CA PHE A 147 -81.67 13.12 -195.30
C PHE A 147 -81.73 12.46 -193.92
N GLU A 148 -82.83 11.74 -193.60
CA GLU A 148 -82.98 11.04 -192.32
C GLU A 148 -81.91 9.95 -192.11
N ILE A 149 -81.52 9.25 -193.17
CA ILE A 149 -80.43 8.27 -193.14
C ILE A 149 -79.11 8.93 -192.71
N THR A 150 -78.82 10.17 -193.13
CA THR A 150 -77.57 10.85 -192.73
C THR A 150 -77.55 11.27 -191.26
N ASP A 151 -78.67 11.74 -190.70
CA ASP A 151 -78.79 12.11 -189.29
C ASP A 151 -78.68 10.88 -188.35
N LEU A 152 -79.37 9.78 -188.69
CA LEU A 152 -79.24 8.52 -187.94
C LEU A 152 -77.81 7.98 -187.97
N LYS A 153 -77.09 8.13 -189.10
CA LYS A 153 -75.69 7.70 -189.23
C LYS A 153 -74.73 8.55 -188.37
N HIS A 154 -75.01 9.84 -188.19
CA HIS A 154 -74.28 10.70 -187.26
C HIS A 154 -74.55 10.34 -185.79
N LYS A 155 -75.81 10.04 -185.44
CA LYS A 155 -76.19 9.57 -184.09
C LYS A 155 -75.54 8.21 -183.75
N LEU A 156 -75.44 7.30 -184.71
CA LEU A 156 -74.75 6.02 -184.54
C LEU A 156 -73.24 6.20 -184.31
N ALA A 157 -72.60 7.16 -184.99
CA ALA A 157 -71.20 7.49 -184.74
C ALA A 157 -70.97 8.07 -183.34
N SER A 158 -71.82 9.01 -182.90
CA SER A 158 -71.74 9.62 -181.56
C SER A 158 -71.89 8.58 -180.45
N THR A 159 -72.90 7.72 -180.54
CA THR A 159 -73.13 6.65 -179.55
C THR A 159 -72.04 5.58 -179.55
N SER A 160 -71.39 5.31 -180.68
CA SER A 160 -70.19 4.46 -180.72
C SER A 160 -69.01 5.09 -179.99
N GLN A 161 -68.77 6.40 -180.19
CA GLN A 161 -67.70 7.14 -179.54
C GLN A 161 -67.92 7.26 -178.02
N GLU A 162 -69.15 7.48 -177.58
CA GLU A 162 -69.55 7.46 -176.16
C GLU A 162 -69.32 6.08 -175.52
N LYS A 163 -69.62 4.99 -176.23
CA LYS A 163 -69.38 3.62 -175.76
C LYS A 163 -67.88 3.32 -175.60
N GLU A 164 -67.03 3.77 -176.52
CA GLU A 164 -65.58 3.63 -176.39
C GLU A 164 -65.03 4.45 -175.22
N ALA A 165 -65.50 5.69 -175.04
CA ALA A 165 -65.14 6.53 -173.90
C ALA A 165 -65.55 5.88 -172.56
N LEU A 166 -66.77 5.34 -172.47
CA LEU A 166 -67.27 4.65 -171.28
C LEU A 166 -66.45 3.39 -170.97
N ASN A 167 -66.07 2.62 -171.99
CA ASN A 167 -65.18 1.47 -171.82
C ASN A 167 -63.78 1.88 -171.31
N SER A 168 -63.24 3.01 -171.79
CA SER A 168 -61.98 3.57 -171.27
C SER A 168 -62.12 3.99 -169.80
N TYR A 169 -63.23 4.61 -169.41
CA TYR A 169 -63.52 4.94 -168.01
C TYR A 169 -63.66 3.69 -167.12
N TYR A 170 -64.32 2.64 -167.61
CA TYR A 170 -64.47 1.37 -166.90
C TYR A 170 -63.10 0.72 -166.61
N MET A 171 -62.24 0.61 -167.62
CA MET A 171 -60.89 0.04 -167.46
C MET A 171 -60.04 0.88 -166.49
N ALA A 172 -60.10 2.21 -166.58
CA ALA A 172 -59.41 3.10 -165.65
C ALA A 172 -59.94 3.01 -164.20
N ALA A 173 -61.24 2.81 -164.01
CA ALA A 173 -61.85 2.59 -162.70
C ALA A 173 -61.44 1.24 -162.10
N PHE A 174 -61.44 0.17 -162.92
CA PHE A 174 -60.99 -1.17 -162.51
C PHE A 174 -59.52 -1.15 -162.06
N SER A 175 -58.62 -0.49 -162.82
CA SER A 175 -57.21 -0.34 -162.43
C SER A 175 -57.06 0.36 -161.08
N LYS A 176 -57.79 1.46 -160.84
CA LYS A 176 -57.74 2.18 -159.54
C LYS A 176 -58.27 1.35 -158.38
N ILE A 177 -59.29 0.52 -158.60
CA ILE A 177 -59.79 -0.41 -157.58
C ILE A 177 -58.72 -1.46 -157.25
N GLN A 178 -58.04 -1.99 -158.26
CA GLN A 178 -56.95 -2.96 -158.07
C GLN A 178 -55.75 -2.34 -157.33
N GLU A 179 -55.37 -1.11 -157.64
CA GLU A 179 -54.36 -0.33 -156.89
C GLU A 179 -54.77 -0.12 -155.42
N ALA A 180 -56.01 0.31 -155.16
CA ALA A 180 -56.52 0.53 -153.80
C ALA A 180 -56.59 -0.77 -152.98
N GLU A 181 -56.84 -1.91 -153.62
CA GLU A 181 -56.85 -3.22 -152.97
C GLU A 181 -55.42 -3.67 -152.59
N ILE A 182 -54.41 -3.38 -153.42
CA ILE A 182 -52.99 -3.60 -153.11
C ILE A 182 -52.54 -2.71 -151.93
N ILE A 183 -52.96 -1.45 -151.91
CA ILE A 183 -52.67 -0.52 -150.80
C ILE A 183 -53.25 -1.05 -149.48
N ASN A 184 -54.54 -1.43 -149.46
CA ASN A 184 -55.18 -2.03 -148.27
C ASN A 184 -54.46 -3.28 -147.76
N LYS A 185 -53.99 -4.15 -148.66
CA LYS A 185 -53.21 -5.36 -148.30
C LYS A 185 -51.89 -4.99 -147.63
N ASN A 186 -51.19 -3.97 -148.11
CA ASN A 186 -49.94 -3.48 -147.53
C ASN A 186 -50.15 -2.79 -146.16
N GLU A 187 -51.15 -1.92 -146.04
CA GLU A 187 -51.47 -1.24 -144.77
C GLU A 187 -51.82 -2.23 -143.65
N ARG A 188 -52.55 -3.30 -143.99
CA ARG A 188 -52.90 -4.37 -143.06
C ARG A 188 -51.68 -5.15 -142.56
N ILE A 189 -50.73 -5.46 -143.44
CA ILE A 189 -49.46 -6.11 -143.07
C ILE A 189 -48.62 -5.23 -142.12
N GLU A 190 -48.59 -3.91 -142.37
CA GLU A 190 -47.87 -2.96 -141.50
C GLU A 190 -48.59 -2.73 -140.16
N ALA A 191 -49.93 -2.81 -140.11
CA ALA A 191 -50.70 -2.82 -138.86
C ALA A 191 -50.40 -4.08 -138.02
N ASP A 192 -50.50 -5.26 -138.64
CA ASP A 192 -50.13 -6.57 -138.06
C ASP A 192 -48.68 -6.61 -137.53
N LYS A 193 -47.78 -5.81 -138.11
CA LYS A 193 -46.38 -5.68 -137.70
C LYS A 193 -46.26 -4.75 -136.48
N ARG A 194 -46.91 -3.59 -136.50
CA ARG A 194 -46.93 -2.64 -135.37
C ARG A 194 -47.60 -3.24 -134.12
N GLU A 195 -48.63 -4.08 -134.28
CA GLU A 195 -49.21 -4.82 -133.16
C GLU A 195 -48.18 -5.76 -132.51
N LYS A 196 -47.42 -6.51 -133.32
CA LYS A 196 -46.35 -7.40 -132.83
C LYS A 196 -45.22 -6.63 -132.14
N GLU A 197 -44.85 -5.46 -132.66
CA GLU A 197 -43.87 -4.56 -132.02
C GLU A 197 -44.37 -4.01 -130.68
N LEU A 198 -45.64 -3.60 -130.58
CA LEU A 198 -46.26 -3.16 -129.32
C LEU A 198 -46.33 -4.31 -128.29
N LEU A 199 -46.72 -5.51 -128.71
CA LEU A 199 -46.75 -6.70 -127.84
C LEU A 199 -45.35 -7.08 -127.32
N ALA A 200 -44.30 -6.90 -128.13
CA ALA A 200 -42.91 -7.08 -127.70
C ALA A 200 -42.49 -6.02 -126.66
N ILE A 201 -42.85 -4.76 -126.86
CA ILE A 201 -42.56 -3.65 -125.92
C ILE A 201 -43.30 -3.86 -124.58
N ILE A 202 -44.55 -4.33 -124.61
CA ILE A 202 -45.33 -4.65 -123.40
C ILE A 202 -44.63 -5.76 -122.59
N LYS A 203 -44.31 -6.89 -123.22
CA LYS A 203 -43.59 -7.99 -122.55
C LYS A 203 -42.23 -7.56 -121.99
N ALA A 204 -41.48 -6.72 -122.70
CA ALA A 204 -40.23 -6.16 -122.20
C ALA A 204 -40.45 -5.29 -120.94
N ARG A 205 -41.51 -4.47 -120.90
CA ARG A 205 -41.86 -3.66 -119.72
C ARG A 205 -42.30 -4.51 -118.53
N GLU A 206 -43.06 -5.59 -118.74
CA GLU A 206 -43.44 -6.53 -117.67
C GLU A 206 -42.21 -7.24 -117.08
N ILE A 207 -41.31 -7.72 -117.95
CA ILE A 207 -40.05 -8.37 -117.56
C ILE A 207 -39.13 -7.41 -116.78
N HIS A 208 -39.09 -6.11 -117.11
CA HIS A 208 -38.29 -5.12 -116.37
C HIS A 208 -38.98 -4.55 -115.12
N GLY A 209 -40.32 -4.48 -115.09
CA GLY A 209 -41.06 -3.92 -113.95
C GLY A 209 -40.91 -4.74 -112.67
N ASN A 210 -40.94 -6.08 -112.78
CA ASN A 210 -40.85 -6.98 -111.63
C ASN A 210 -39.47 -6.92 -110.91
N PRO A 211 -38.31 -7.02 -111.59
CA PRO A 211 -37.00 -6.83 -110.98
C PRO A 211 -36.77 -5.42 -110.40
N ALA A 212 -37.26 -4.37 -111.07
CA ALA A 212 -37.15 -3.00 -110.57
C ALA A 212 -37.94 -2.83 -109.26
N SER A 213 -39.19 -3.31 -109.22
CA SER A 213 -40.03 -3.31 -108.02
C SER A 213 -39.42 -4.12 -106.87
N ALA A 214 -38.87 -5.31 -107.15
CA ALA A 214 -38.17 -6.13 -106.17
C ALA A 214 -36.92 -5.43 -105.60
N ARG A 215 -36.11 -4.78 -106.46
CA ARG A 215 -34.92 -4.02 -106.03
C ARG A 215 -35.28 -2.80 -105.18
N ILE A 216 -36.35 -2.09 -105.51
CA ILE A 216 -36.87 -0.97 -104.71
C ILE A 216 -37.33 -1.47 -103.33
N LYS A 217 -38.10 -2.57 -103.25
CA LYS A 217 -38.53 -3.16 -101.97
C LYS A 217 -37.35 -3.62 -101.11
N ASN A 218 -36.32 -4.21 -101.73
CA ASN A 218 -35.10 -4.61 -101.03
C ASN A 218 -34.35 -3.39 -100.45
N LEU A 219 -34.12 -2.34 -101.26
CA LEU A 219 -33.49 -1.10 -100.80
C LEU A 219 -34.32 -0.38 -99.72
N GLN A 220 -35.65 -0.38 -99.82
CA GLN A 220 -36.54 0.11 -98.77
C GLN A 220 -36.38 -0.68 -97.47
N SER A 221 -36.29 -2.01 -97.55
CA SER A 221 -36.05 -2.88 -96.38
C SER A 221 -34.70 -2.57 -95.72
N GLN A 222 -33.61 -2.48 -96.49
CA GLN A 222 -32.28 -2.08 -96.01
C GLN A 222 -32.32 -0.70 -95.34
N LEU A 223 -32.97 0.28 -95.96
CA LEU A 223 -33.11 1.64 -95.43
C LEU A 223 -33.93 1.65 -94.13
N THR A 224 -34.97 0.82 -94.00
CA THR A 224 -35.68 0.66 -92.72
C THR A 224 -34.82 -0.03 -91.64
N GLY A 225 -34.00 -1.01 -92.01
CA GLY A 225 -33.05 -1.66 -91.10
C GLY A 225 -32.02 -0.66 -90.54
N LEU A 226 -31.30 0.02 -91.43
CA LEU A 226 -30.34 1.08 -91.07
C LEU A 226 -31.01 2.20 -90.25
N LYS A 227 -32.27 2.55 -90.52
CA LYS A 227 -33.03 3.54 -89.75
C LYS A 227 -33.42 3.08 -88.34
N VAL A 228 -33.54 1.76 -88.10
CA VAL A 228 -33.70 1.19 -86.76
C VAL A 228 -32.36 1.09 -86.05
N GLU A 229 -31.31 0.68 -86.76
CA GLU A 229 -29.93 0.59 -86.24
C GLU A 229 -29.40 1.97 -85.79
N VAL A 230 -29.52 3.01 -86.62
CA VAL A 230 -29.17 4.40 -86.25
C VAL A 230 -29.96 4.89 -85.03
N LYS A 231 -31.23 4.50 -84.90
CA LYS A 231 -32.04 4.81 -83.70
C LYS A 231 -31.53 4.08 -82.45
N SER A 232 -31.12 2.82 -82.59
CA SER A 232 -30.55 2.00 -81.51
C SER A 232 -29.21 2.57 -81.03
N LEU A 233 -28.30 2.87 -81.97
CA LEU A 233 -27.01 3.51 -81.70
C LEU A 233 -27.19 4.91 -81.09
N CYS A 234 -28.17 5.69 -81.55
CA CYS A 234 -28.55 6.96 -80.91
C CYS A 234 -29.26 6.79 -79.55
N GLY A 235 -29.70 5.59 -79.19
CA GLY A 235 -30.09 5.20 -77.82
C GLY A 235 -28.85 4.99 -76.97
N GLN A 236 -28.07 3.96 -77.32
CA GLN A 236 -26.82 3.59 -76.64
C GLN A 236 -25.88 4.78 -76.43
N LYS A 237 -25.75 5.67 -77.42
CA LYS A 237 -24.98 6.91 -77.29
C LYS A 237 -25.48 7.78 -76.13
N ARG A 238 -26.79 8.05 -76.04
CA ARG A 238 -27.37 8.87 -74.95
C ARG A 238 -27.24 8.20 -73.59
N ASP A 239 -27.36 6.87 -73.55
CA ASP A 239 -27.23 6.10 -72.31
C ASP A 239 -25.76 6.13 -71.81
N MET A 240 -24.79 6.05 -72.73
CA MET A 240 -23.36 6.24 -72.43
C MET A 240 -23.02 7.68 -72.05
N GLU A 241 -23.57 8.69 -72.74
CA GLU A 241 -23.44 10.10 -72.37
C GLU A 241 -23.95 10.35 -70.94
N ALA A 242 -25.10 9.76 -70.57
CA ALA A 242 -25.65 9.85 -69.21
C ALA A 242 -24.79 9.12 -68.16
N GLN A 243 -24.16 7.98 -68.48
CA GLN A 243 -23.20 7.33 -67.59
C GLN A 243 -21.93 8.18 -67.40
N ILE A 244 -21.42 8.81 -68.46
CA ILE A 244 -20.25 9.70 -68.41
C ILE A 244 -20.56 10.93 -67.54
N GLU A 245 -21.73 11.56 -67.73
CA GLU A 245 -22.21 12.68 -66.90
C GLU A 245 -22.30 12.27 -65.41
N SER A 246 -22.92 11.12 -65.11
CA SER A 246 -23.00 10.59 -63.74
C SER A 246 -21.60 10.40 -63.14
N LYS A 247 -20.70 9.71 -63.85
CA LYS A 247 -19.33 9.45 -63.37
C LYS A 247 -18.50 10.71 -63.24
N ALA A 248 -18.73 11.73 -64.07
CA ALA A 248 -18.11 13.04 -63.91
C ALA A 248 -18.59 13.76 -62.63
N THR A 249 -19.87 13.66 -62.28
CA THR A 249 -20.38 14.21 -61.00
C THR A 249 -19.85 13.46 -59.78
N GLU A 250 -19.77 12.13 -59.83
CA GLU A 250 -19.13 11.31 -58.78
C GLU A 250 -17.65 11.68 -58.59
N ALA A 251 -16.88 11.74 -59.68
CA ALA A 251 -15.47 12.11 -59.64
C ALA A 251 -15.24 13.54 -59.11
N LYS A 252 -16.15 14.47 -59.40
CA LYS A 252 -16.13 15.82 -58.81
C LYS A 252 -16.38 15.78 -57.30
N GLN A 253 -17.37 15.00 -56.84
CA GLN A 253 -17.68 14.86 -55.42
C GLN A 253 -16.52 14.22 -54.63
N GLU A 254 -15.87 13.18 -55.18
CA GLU A 254 -14.69 12.57 -54.54
C GLU A 254 -13.47 13.51 -54.55
N LYS A 255 -13.30 14.35 -55.58
CA LYS A 255 -12.28 15.41 -55.58
C LYS A 255 -12.53 16.42 -54.45
N GLU A 256 -13.77 16.86 -54.26
CA GLU A 256 -14.14 17.79 -53.19
C GLU A 256 -13.91 17.18 -51.79
N LYS A 257 -14.27 15.90 -51.59
CA LYS A 257 -13.94 15.14 -50.37
C LYS A 257 -12.43 15.08 -50.12
N ASN A 258 -11.64 14.71 -51.12
CA ASN A 258 -10.18 14.62 -50.99
C ASN A 258 -9.53 15.97 -50.66
N THR A 259 -10.04 17.08 -51.20
CA THR A 259 -9.56 18.42 -50.78
C THR A 259 -9.90 18.74 -49.32
N GLY A 260 -11.07 18.33 -48.82
CA GLY A 260 -11.43 18.47 -47.40
C GLY A 260 -10.57 17.58 -46.49
N LEU A 261 -10.25 16.35 -46.91
CA LEU A 261 -9.36 15.45 -46.17
C LEU A 261 -7.93 15.99 -46.13
N HIS A 262 -7.38 16.51 -47.22
CA HIS A 262 -6.05 17.15 -47.21
C HIS A 262 -5.99 18.39 -46.31
N ALA A 263 -7.05 19.22 -46.29
CA ALA A 263 -7.14 20.33 -45.34
C ALA A 263 -7.10 19.83 -43.89
N ARG A 264 -7.89 18.80 -43.56
CA ARG A 264 -7.91 18.22 -42.20
C ARG A 264 -6.60 17.53 -41.80
N ILE A 265 -5.90 16.90 -42.74
CA ILE A 265 -4.55 16.36 -42.52
C ILE A 265 -3.57 17.51 -42.21
N SER A 266 -3.64 18.62 -42.96
CA SER A 266 -2.79 19.79 -42.74
C SER A 266 -3.01 20.44 -41.36
N GLU A 267 -4.26 20.51 -40.88
CA GLU A 267 -4.59 20.94 -39.52
C GLU A 267 -3.98 20.02 -38.45
N LEU A 268 -4.06 18.69 -38.65
CA LEU A 268 -3.50 17.70 -37.73
C LEU A 268 -1.97 17.72 -37.72
N GLU A 269 -1.31 17.93 -38.86
CA GLU A 269 0.14 18.10 -38.95
C GLU A 269 0.64 19.38 -38.25
N LEU A 270 -0.14 20.47 -38.29
CA LEU A 270 0.17 21.70 -37.55
C LEU A 270 0.00 21.49 -36.04
N SER A 271 -1.10 20.85 -35.61
CA SER A 271 -1.34 20.54 -34.20
C SER A 271 -0.31 19.54 -33.64
N LEU A 272 0.15 18.58 -34.45
CA LEU A 272 1.23 17.66 -34.06
C LEU A 272 2.54 18.42 -33.80
N LYS A 273 2.94 19.33 -34.69
CA LYS A 273 4.13 20.18 -34.51
C LYS A 273 4.04 21.06 -33.27
N GLU A 274 2.86 21.62 -32.98
CA GLU A 274 2.60 22.37 -31.74
C GLU A 274 2.83 21.48 -30.50
N LYS A 275 2.37 20.22 -30.53
CA LYS A 275 2.63 19.25 -29.45
C LYS A 275 4.08 18.79 -29.37
N ASP A 276 4.80 18.68 -30.48
CA ASP A 276 6.24 18.39 -30.46
C ASP A 276 7.02 19.51 -29.75
N TYR A 277 6.64 20.78 -29.94
CA TYR A 277 7.22 21.91 -29.19
C TYR A 277 6.83 21.91 -27.69
N GLU A 278 5.57 21.60 -27.35
CA GLU A 278 5.15 21.43 -25.95
C GLU A 278 5.94 20.32 -25.25
N VAL A 279 6.08 19.15 -25.89
CA VAL A 279 6.85 18.01 -25.37
C VAL A 279 8.32 18.39 -25.19
N SER A 280 8.92 19.07 -26.17
CA SER A 280 10.30 19.55 -26.07
C SER A 280 10.50 20.49 -24.88
N SER A 281 9.59 21.44 -24.65
CA SER A 281 9.67 22.37 -23.52
C SER A 281 9.34 21.73 -22.16
N LEU A 282 8.62 20.61 -22.13
CA LEU A 282 8.43 19.81 -20.92
C LEU A 282 9.64 18.93 -20.61
N GLN A 283 10.29 18.39 -21.65
CA GLN A 283 11.51 17.59 -21.52
C GLN A 283 12.71 18.43 -21.05
N GLU A 284 12.82 19.68 -21.51
CA GLU A 284 13.79 20.66 -21.02
C GLU A 284 13.59 20.95 -19.52
N LYS A 285 12.36 21.32 -19.10
CA LYS A 285 12.02 21.54 -17.69
C LYS A 285 12.21 20.32 -16.80
N LEU A 286 12.01 19.11 -17.33
CA LEU A 286 12.28 17.87 -16.61
C LEU A 286 13.78 17.73 -16.33
N LYS A 287 14.62 17.95 -17.36
CA LYS A 287 16.08 17.90 -17.25
C LYS A 287 16.63 18.96 -16.29
N ASP A 288 16.12 20.19 -16.32
CA ASP A 288 16.51 21.24 -15.36
C ASP A 288 16.20 20.82 -13.91
N ASN A 289 15.05 20.20 -13.68
CA ASN A 289 14.63 19.72 -12.37
C ASN A 289 15.43 18.46 -11.93
N GLU A 290 15.82 17.60 -12.86
CA GLU A 290 16.73 16.48 -12.62
C GLU A 290 18.12 16.98 -12.23
N GLU A 291 18.69 17.95 -12.94
CA GLU A 291 20.00 18.56 -12.62
C GLU A 291 19.97 19.29 -11.27
N TYR A 292 18.93 20.07 -10.99
CA TYR A 292 18.71 20.68 -9.67
C TYR A 292 18.61 19.63 -8.55
N SER A 293 17.85 18.54 -8.78
CA SER A 293 17.68 17.46 -7.82
C SER A 293 18.98 16.68 -7.59
N MET A 294 19.76 16.39 -8.64
CA MET A 294 21.08 15.78 -8.54
C MET A 294 22.05 16.67 -7.75
N SER A 295 22.09 17.97 -8.04
CA SER A 295 22.90 18.92 -7.27
C SER A 295 22.48 18.91 -5.80
N LYS A 296 21.17 18.85 -5.51
CA LYS A 296 20.70 18.84 -4.13
C LYS A 296 21.00 17.54 -3.38
N ILE A 297 20.99 16.41 -4.07
CA ILE A 297 21.43 15.12 -3.53
C ILE A 297 22.95 15.15 -3.28
N ALA A 298 23.75 15.75 -4.16
CA ALA A 298 25.19 15.92 -3.97
C ALA A 298 25.52 16.77 -2.73
N ASP A 299 24.85 17.92 -2.52
CA ASP A 299 24.95 18.71 -1.28
C ASP A 299 24.73 17.85 -0.02
N ILE A 300 23.67 17.04 -0.04
CA ILE A 300 23.25 16.23 1.10
C ILE A 300 24.24 15.08 1.35
N MET A 301 24.77 14.45 0.29
CA MET A 301 25.83 13.45 0.41
C MET A 301 27.13 14.04 0.98
N ALA A 302 27.50 15.26 0.60
CA ALA A 302 28.65 15.96 1.18
C ALA A 302 28.43 16.28 2.67
N GLN A 303 27.25 16.76 3.06
CA GLN A 303 26.88 17.00 4.46
C GLN A 303 26.88 15.70 5.29
N ALA A 304 26.32 14.61 4.76
CA ALA A 304 26.32 13.31 5.41
C ALA A 304 27.75 12.75 5.58
N SER A 305 28.63 12.96 4.60
CA SER A 305 30.04 12.57 4.67
C SER A 305 30.80 13.34 5.76
N ASN A 306 30.56 14.66 5.87
CA ASN A 306 31.15 15.49 6.92
C ASN A 306 30.66 15.06 8.32
N LEU A 307 29.35 14.82 8.49
CA LEU A 307 28.78 14.33 9.75
C LEU A 307 29.29 12.93 10.11
N GLN A 308 29.56 12.07 9.13
CA GLN A 308 30.18 10.76 9.37
C GLN A 308 31.63 10.88 9.85
N LEU A 309 32.41 11.83 9.31
CA LEU A 309 33.77 12.13 9.78
C LEU A 309 33.76 12.70 11.21
N GLU A 310 32.81 13.60 11.51
CA GLU A 310 32.62 14.16 12.85
C GLU A 310 32.20 13.07 13.87
N ALA A 311 31.25 12.20 13.50
CA ALA A 311 30.85 11.07 14.33
C ALA A 311 32.01 10.09 14.59
N ASN A 312 32.85 9.81 13.58
CA ASN A 312 34.05 8.99 13.73
C ASN A 312 35.07 9.64 14.68
N SER A 313 35.25 10.97 14.59
CA SER A 313 36.11 11.75 15.48
C SER A 313 35.64 11.68 16.94
N PHE A 314 34.35 11.89 17.20
CA PHE A 314 33.79 11.72 18.55
C PHE A 314 33.88 10.27 19.05
N HIS A 315 33.80 9.27 18.17
CA HIS A 315 33.98 7.87 18.56
C HIS A 315 35.43 7.57 18.99
N ALA A 316 36.43 8.15 18.31
CA ALA A 316 37.83 8.06 18.71
C ALA A 316 38.08 8.76 20.07
N GLN A 317 37.60 9.99 20.25
CA GLN A 317 37.71 10.71 21.53
C GLN A 317 37.03 9.96 22.69
N LYS A 318 35.88 9.31 22.43
CA LYS A 318 35.21 8.44 23.41
C LYS A 318 36.06 7.22 23.78
N ALA A 319 36.72 6.59 22.81
CA ALA A 319 37.60 5.44 23.06
C ALA A 319 38.82 5.83 23.91
N GLU A 320 39.47 6.96 23.61
CA GLU A 320 40.58 7.51 24.42
C GLU A 320 40.15 7.82 25.87
N LEU A 321 38.96 8.39 26.06
CA LEU A 321 38.39 8.65 27.38
C LEU A 321 38.03 7.35 28.13
N GLU A 322 37.53 6.33 27.43
CA GLU A 322 37.25 5.02 28.03
C GLU A 322 38.54 4.29 28.43
N GLU A 323 39.62 4.34 27.64
CA GLU A 323 40.92 3.82 28.04
C GLU A 323 41.48 4.57 29.25
N LYS A 324 41.44 5.91 29.25
CA LYS A 324 41.89 6.74 30.37
C LYS A 324 41.10 6.43 31.65
N ASN A 325 39.79 6.25 31.55
CA ASN A 325 38.95 5.83 32.67
C ASN A 325 39.30 4.42 33.17
N GLN A 326 39.54 3.45 32.27
CA GLN A 326 40.03 2.13 32.67
C GLN A 326 41.38 2.22 33.40
N LYS A 327 42.31 3.04 32.93
CA LYS A 327 43.62 3.25 33.56
C LYS A 327 43.47 3.80 34.99
N MET A 328 42.66 4.84 35.18
CA MET A 328 42.35 5.39 36.51
C MET A 328 41.66 4.38 37.43
N VAL A 329 40.80 3.50 36.90
CA VAL A 329 40.18 2.41 37.69
C VAL A 329 41.21 1.36 38.11
N ARG A 330 42.15 0.97 37.22
CA ARG A 330 43.25 0.06 37.56
C ARG A 330 44.15 0.65 38.66
N GLU A 331 44.50 1.93 38.52
CA GLU A 331 45.30 2.69 39.51
C GLU A 331 44.59 2.81 40.86
N ARG A 332 43.31 3.19 40.86
CA ARG A 332 42.46 3.23 42.07
C ARG A 332 42.40 1.87 42.76
N ASN A 333 42.24 0.78 42.01
CA ASN A 333 42.15 -0.57 42.58
C ASN A 333 43.49 -1.01 43.18
N GLY A 334 44.62 -0.64 42.56
CA GLY A 334 45.96 -0.83 43.13
C GLY A 334 46.16 -0.06 44.44
N ALA A 335 45.76 1.22 44.47
CA ALA A 335 45.82 2.04 45.69
C ALA A 335 44.87 1.50 46.79
N LEU A 336 43.68 1.01 46.43
CA LEU A 336 42.76 0.37 47.38
C LEU A 336 43.34 -0.93 47.97
N ALA A 337 44.06 -1.72 47.17
CA ALA A 337 44.76 -2.90 47.67
C ALA A 337 45.91 -2.54 48.63
N GLN A 338 46.65 -1.45 48.36
CA GLN A 338 47.67 -0.93 49.29
C GLN A 338 47.04 -0.44 50.60
N VAL A 339 45.95 0.34 50.54
CA VAL A 339 45.20 0.79 51.72
C VAL A 339 44.65 -0.39 52.53
N LYS A 340 44.17 -1.45 51.87
CA LYS A 340 43.78 -2.68 52.57
C LYS A 340 44.98 -3.34 53.25
N GLY A 341 46.12 -3.50 52.56
CA GLY A 341 47.32 -4.07 53.15
C GLY A 341 47.84 -3.29 54.37
N LEU A 342 47.76 -1.95 54.33
CA LEU A 342 48.06 -1.09 55.48
C LEU A 342 47.03 -1.24 56.61
N MET A 343 45.74 -1.41 56.30
CA MET A 343 44.71 -1.70 57.32
C MET A 343 44.90 -3.08 57.97
N ASP A 344 45.25 -4.08 57.17
CA ASP A 344 45.57 -5.44 57.63
C ASP A 344 46.84 -5.40 58.54
N GLN A 345 47.83 -4.55 58.24
CA GLN A 345 48.98 -4.28 59.12
C GLN A 345 48.61 -3.53 60.40
N VAL A 346 47.81 -2.46 60.31
CA VAL A 346 47.37 -1.67 61.48
C VAL A 346 46.54 -2.53 62.43
N THR A 347 45.68 -3.41 61.91
CA THR A 347 44.92 -4.34 62.76
C THR A 347 45.80 -5.41 63.40
N ALA A 348 46.81 -5.93 62.72
CA ALA A 348 47.81 -6.81 63.33
C ALA A 348 48.59 -6.09 64.45
N MET A 349 49.11 -4.88 64.20
CA MET A 349 49.81 -4.07 65.21
C MET A 349 48.91 -3.68 66.39
N GLN A 350 47.61 -3.45 66.17
CA GLN A 350 46.65 -3.18 67.24
C GLN A 350 46.46 -4.40 68.14
N ILE A 351 46.42 -5.61 67.56
CA ILE A 351 46.36 -6.88 68.32
C ILE A 351 47.67 -7.09 69.07
N GLU A 352 48.84 -6.86 68.46
CA GLU A 352 50.13 -6.95 69.15
C GLU A 352 50.19 -5.98 70.34
N LEU A 353 49.80 -4.72 70.17
CA LEU A 353 49.72 -3.72 71.25
C LEU A 353 48.76 -4.16 72.36
N GLU A 354 47.62 -4.77 72.04
CA GLU A 354 46.66 -5.28 73.04
C GLU A 354 47.25 -6.49 73.79
N THR A 355 47.93 -7.42 73.11
CA THR A 355 48.63 -8.53 73.77
C THR A 355 49.77 -8.07 74.67
N LEU A 356 50.58 -7.09 74.23
CA LEU A 356 51.65 -6.49 75.03
C LEU A 356 51.09 -5.69 76.22
N HIS A 357 49.95 -5.01 76.05
CA HIS A 357 49.27 -4.34 77.16
C HIS A 357 48.76 -5.32 78.21
N ASN A 358 48.18 -6.45 77.78
CA ASN A 358 47.73 -7.52 78.67
C ASN A 358 48.91 -8.19 79.40
N GLN A 359 49.98 -8.56 78.69
CA GLN A 359 51.21 -9.08 79.30
C GLN A 359 51.83 -8.09 80.30
N LYS A 360 51.83 -6.79 79.98
CA LYS A 360 52.28 -5.75 80.92
C LYS A 360 51.38 -5.69 82.15
N SER A 361 50.05 -5.73 81.99
CA SER A 361 49.09 -5.74 83.11
C SER A 361 49.29 -6.95 84.04
N GLU A 362 49.54 -8.14 83.47
CA GLU A 362 49.88 -9.35 84.23
C GLU A 362 51.22 -9.21 84.96
N SER A 363 52.24 -8.63 84.31
CA SER A 363 53.55 -8.36 84.91
C SER A 363 53.49 -7.29 86.02
N ASP A 364 52.77 -6.19 85.80
CA ASP A 364 52.53 -5.14 86.80
C ASP A 364 51.80 -5.72 88.03
N GLN A 365 50.78 -6.58 87.82
CA GLN A 365 50.10 -7.30 88.91
C GLN A 365 51.03 -8.28 89.65
N GLN A 366 51.96 -8.95 88.95
CA GLN A 366 52.94 -9.83 89.58
C GLN A 366 53.96 -9.02 90.40
N MET A 367 54.48 -7.92 89.86
CA MET A 367 55.33 -6.97 90.58
C MET A 367 54.61 -6.37 91.79
N GLU A 368 53.29 -6.14 91.74
CA GLU A 368 52.54 -5.66 92.91
C GLU A 368 52.40 -6.73 94.01
N LYS A 369 52.28 -8.02 93.64
CA LYS A 369 52.34 -9.13 94.62
C LYS A 369 53.72 -9.22 95.24
N GLU A 370 54.78 -9.18 94.45
CA GLU A 370 56.16 -9.26 94.92
C GLU A 370 56.57 -8.04 95.74
N ASN A 371 56.04 -6.85 95.45
CA ASN A 371 56.19 -5.67 96.33
C ASN A 371 55.42 -5.83 97.64
N LYS A 372 54.22 -6.42 97.64
CA LYS A 372 53.46 -6.75 98.87
C LYS A 372 54.12 -7.86 99.69
N GLU A 373 54.85 -8.77 99.05
CA GLU A 373 55.74 -9.76 99.69
C GLU A 373 56.97 -9.07 100.31
N THR A 374 57.69 -8.28 99.50
CA THR A 374 58.89 -7.52 99.87
C THR A 374 58.63 -6.59 101.05
N SER A 375 57.47 -5.93 101.08
CA SER A 375 57.04 -5.04 102.19
C SER A 375 56.91 -5.74 103.56
N LYS A 376 56.82 -7.07 103.60
CA LYS A 376 56.83 -7.84 104.86
C LYS A 376 58.23 -7.92 105.49
N TYR A 377 59.28 -7.97 104.66
CA TYR A 377 60.66 -8.19 105.14
C TYR A 377 61.19 -7.03 106.00
N PRO A 378 60.95 -5.74 105.70
CA PRO A 378 61.28 -4.65 106.62
C PRO A 378 60.70 -4.81 108.03
N VAL A 379 59.47 -5.32 108.16
CA VAL A 379 58.86 -5.56 109.48
C VAL A 379 59.59 -6.67 110.23
N VAL A 380 59.93 -7.78 109.54
CA VAL A 380 60.71 -8.89 110.12
C VAL A 380 62.12 -8.43 110.51
N ILE A 381 62.79 -7.67 109.65
CA ILE A 381 64.12 -7.11 109.90
C ILE A 381 64.09 -6.17 111.12
N GLU A 382 63.09 -5.29 111.22
CA GLU A 382 62.97 -4.39 112.36
C GLU A 382 62.69 -5.17 113.66
N THR A 383 61.86 -6.24 113.65
CA THR A 383 61.67 -7.09 114.83
C THR A 383 62.95 -7.83 115.26
N LEU A 384 63.73 -8.37 114.33
CA LEU A 384 64.99 -9.05 114.62
C LEU A 384 66.07 -8.09 115.14
N LYS A 385 66.10 -6.86 114.61
CA LYS A 385 66.95 -5.75 115.07
C LYS A 385 66.57 -5.31 116.49
N ASP A 386 65.28 -5.28 116.80
CA ASP A 386 64.74 -5.01 118.13
C ASP A 386 65.13 -6.10 119.15
N GLU A 387 65.13 -7.37 118.74
CA GLU A 387 65.62 -8.50 119.54
C GLU A 387 67.14 -8.46 119.74
N LEU A 388 67.90 -8.14 118.69
CA LEU A 388 69.35 -7.99 118.77
C LEU A 388 69.77 -6.81 119.68
N ALA A 389 69.00 -5.72 119.67
CA ALA A 389 69.16 -4.61 120.62
C ALA A 389 68.87 -5.05 122.07
N LYS A 390 67.80 -5.84 122.31
CA LYS A 390 67.49 -6.41 123.62
C LYS A 390 68.59 -7.36 124.12
N MET A 391 69.16 -8.18 123.22
CA MET A 391 70.31 -9.05 123.52
C MET A 391 71.56 -8.22 123.90
N SER A 392 71.91 -7.20 123.11
CA SER A 392 73.05 -6.32 123.43
C SER A 392 72.87 -5.57 124.76
N MET A 393 71.64 -5.15 125.08
CA MET A 393 71.31 -4.59 126.40
C MET A 393 71.33 -5.60 127.56
N ALA A 394 71.28 -6.91 127.29
CA ALA A 394 71.46 -7.95 128.29
C ALA A 394 72.95 -8.30 128.46
N GLU A 395 73.68 -8.45 127.36
CA GLU A 395 75.13 -8.64 127.33
C GLU A 395 75.87 -7.50 128.04
N LYS A 396 75.47 -6.24 127.79
CA LYS A 396 76.07 -5.10 128.51
C LYS A 396 75.79 -5.15 130.01
N ARG A 397 74.59 -5.55 130.46
CA ARG A 397 74.31 -5.71 131.90
C ARG A 397 75.15 -6.81 132.53
N MET A 398 75.36 -7.94 131.85
CA MET A 398 76.29 -8.98 132.34
C MET A 398 77.75 -8.48 132.40
N MET A 399 78.16 -7.58 131.50
CA MET A 399 79.47 -6.93 131.57
C MET A 399 79.56 -5.95 132.75
N ASP A 400 78.53 -5.12 132.98
CA ASP A 400 78.48 -4.19 134.13
C ASP A 400 78.47 -4.97 135.47
N GLU A 401 77.75 -6.10 135.55
CA GLU A 401 77.75 -7.03 136.69
C GLU A 401 79.13 -7.69 136.89
N LYS A 402 79.78 -8.12 135.81
CA LYS A 402 81.13 -8.70 135.84
C LYS A 402 82.19 -7.69 136.30
N GLU A 403 82.07 -6.43 135.89
CA GLU A 403 82.92 -5.33 136.37
C GLU A 403 82.72 -5.13 137.89
N GLY A 404 81.46 -5.17 138.36
CA GLY A 404 81.13 -5.13 139.79
C GLY A 404 81.74 -6.29 140.60
N PHE A 405 81.68 -7.52 140.09
CA PHE A 405 82.36 -8.67 140.72
C PHE A 405 83.90 -8.52 140.68
N HIS A 406 84.47 -7.93 139.63
CA HIS A 406 85.91 -7.69 139.55
C HIS A 406 86.37 -6.67 140.60
N ILE A 407 85.57 -5.63 140.88
CA ILE A 407 85.83 -4.68 141.97
C ILE A 407 85.80 -5.41 143.33
N GLN A 408 84.78 -6.24 143.60
CA GLN A 408 84.70 -7.01 144.85
C GLN A 408 85.90 -7.95 145.07
N VAL A 409 86.38 -8.62 144.00
CA VAL A 409 87.59 -9.44 144.08
C VAL A 409 88.82 -8.59 144.43
N LYS A 410 88.92 -7.39 143.86
CA LYS A 410 90.06 -6.49 144.05
C LYS A 410 90.10 -5.85 145.44
N ASP A 411 88.95 -5.54 146.02
CA ASP A 411 88.85 -5.09 147.41
C ASP A 411 89.29 -6.20 148.38
N LEU A 412 88.91 -7.46 148.10
CA LEU A 412 89.36 -8.63 148.87
C LEU A 412 90.86 -8.92 148.70
N GLU A 413 91.44 -8.69 147.52
CA GLU A 413 92.89 -8.79 147.31
C GLU A 413 93.66 -7.78 148.18
N LEU A 414 93.17 -6.54 148.28
CA LEU A 414 93.74 -5.50 149.15
C LEU A 414 93.58 -5.82 150.65
N GLU A 415 92.46 -6.42 151.04
CA GLU A 415 92.25 -6.87 152.44
C GLU A 415 93.21 -8.02 152.81
N VAL A 416 93.46 -8.96 151.88
CA VAL A 416 94.49 -10.01 152.05
C VAL A 416 95.90 -9.42 152.13
N GLU A 417 96.24 -8.42 151.30
CA GLU A 417 97.54 -7.75 151.36
C GLU A 417 97.74 -6.98 152.69
N SER A 418 96.68 -6.36 153.21
CA SER A 418 96.67 -5.73 154.54
C SER A 418 96.94 -6.74 155.67
N LEU A 419 96.23 -7.87 155.67
CA LEU A 419 96.41 -8.95 156.65
C LEU A 419 97.81 -9.60 156.57
N GLN A 420 98.34 -9.76 155.35
CA GLN A 420 99.69 -10.27 155.12
C GLN A 420 100.76 -9.32 155.69
N ASN A 421 100.56 -8.01 155.59
CA ASN A 421 101.47 -7.03 156.18
C ASN A 421 101.42 -7.04 157.71
N GLN A 422 100.24 -7.12 158.33
CA GLN A 422 100.11 -7.29 159.79
C GLN A 422 100.81 -8.57 160.29
N LYS A 423 100.70 -9.67 159.53
CA LYS A 423 101.42 -10.92 159.81
C LYS A 423 102.95 -10.74 159.78
N ASN A 424 103.47 -9.99 158.80
CA ASN A 424 104.91 -9.72 158.67
C ASN A 424 105.44 -8.88 159.86
N GLU A 425 104.68 -7.88 160.31
CA GLU A 425 105.04 -7.06 161.49
C GLU A 425 105.13 -7.91 162.78
N LEU A 426 104.18 -8.83 162.96
CA LEU A 426 104.18 -9.76 164.09
C LEU A 426 105.37 -10.76 164.03
N GLU A 427 105.76 -11.22 162.85
CA GLU A 427 106.91 -12.12 162.69
C GLU A 427 108.26 -11.43 163.00
N GLU A 428 108.43 -10.14 162.65
CA GLU A 428 109.61 -9.37 163.06
C GLU A 428 109.61 -9.04 164.57
N LEU A 429 108.44 -8.77 165.16
CA LEU A 429 108.32 -8.61 166.61
C LEU A 429 108.77 -9.88 167.37
N ILE A 430 108.42 -11.06 166.84
CA ILE A 430 108.85 -12.36 167.38
C ILE A 430 110.37 -12.56 167.20
N LYS A 431 110.94 -12.30 166.02
CA LYS A 431 112.39 -12.38 165.77
C LYS A 431 113.19 -11.51 166.74
N SER A 432 112.74 -10.26 166.93
CA SER A 432 113.34 -9.31 167.87
C SER A 432 113.41 -9.87 169.30
N LYS A 433 112.28 -10.41 169.80
CA LYS A 433 112.22 -11.03 171.14
C LYS A 433 113.05 -12.31 171.28
N VAL A 434 113.21 -13.09 170.22
CA VAL A 434 114.11 -14.26 170.21
C VAL A 434 115.58 -13.85 170.34
N CYS A 435 116.02 -12.81 169.63
CA CYS A 435 117.38 -12.27 169.76
C CYS A 435 117.66 -11.75 171.18
N GLU A 436 116.74 -10.99 171.75
CA GLU A 436 116.82 -10.48 173.13
C GLU A 436 116.91 -11.62 174.17
N THR A 437 116.18 -12.72 173.93
CA THR A 437 116.22 -13.92 174.79
C THR A 437 117.55 -14.68 174.68
N ASN A 438 118.17 -14.72 173.51
CA ASN A 438 119.45 -15.39 173.30
C ASN A 438 120.61 -14.65 174.00
N GLN A 439 120.63 -13.31 173.96
CA GLN A 439 121.64 -12.51 174.66
C GLN A 439 121.66 -12.79 176.18
N LEU A 440 120.48 -12.82 176.79
CA LEU A 440 120.30 -13.14 178.21
C LEU A 440 120.72 -14.58 178.59
N LYS A 441 120.82 -15.48 177.62
CA LYS A 441 121.31 -16.86 177.83
C LYS A 441 122.84 -16.90 177.85
N GLU A 442 123.51 -16.17 176.97
CA GLU A 442 124.98 -16.05 176.96
C GLU A 442 125.51 -15.36 178.23
N ASP A 443 124.88 -14.27 178.65
CA ASP A 443 125.22 -13.56 179.89
C ASP A 443 125.12 -14.47 181.13
N LYS A 444 124.10 -15.32 181.18
CA LYS A 444 123.89 -16.31 182.25
C LYS A 444 124.98 -17.37 182.27
N GLU A 445 125.43 -17.86 181.10
CA GLU A 445 126.49 -18.87 181.00
C GLU A 445 127.86 -18.28 181.38
N GLY A 446 128.13 -17.03 180.98
CA GLY A 446 129.34 -16.28 181.40
C GLY A 446 129.41 -16.04 182.92
N LEU A 447 128.29 -15.68 183.55
CA LEU A 447 128.21 -15.55 185.02
C LEU A 447 128.45 -16.90 185.73
N HIS A 448 127.93 -18.00 185.18
CA HIS A 448 128.09 -19.33 185.79
C HIS A 448 129.54 -19.83 185.75
N ALA A 449 130.26 -19.54 184.66
CA ALA A 449 131.69 -19.84 184.54
C ALA A 449 132.54 -19.07 185.56
N ARG A 450 132.20 -17.79 185.80
CA ARG A 450 132.89 -16.94 186.79
C ARG A 450 132.66 -17.39 188.23
N ASN A 451 131.53 -18.02 188.52
CA ASN A 451 131.25 -18.60 189.84
C ASN A 451 132.14 -19.84 190.11
N LEU A 452 132.28 -20.73 189.13
CA LEU A 452 133.15 -21.92 189.20
C LEU A 452 134.65 -21.56 189.37
N GLU A 453 135.06 -20.38 188.91
CA GLU A 453 136.41 -19.85 189.11
C GLU A 453 136.63 -19.36 190.56
N LEU A 454 135.61 -18.74 191.16
CA LEU A 454 135.63 -18.32 192.56
C LEU A 454 135.60 -19.50 193.55
N GLU A 455 134.81 -20.55 193.26
CA GLU A 455 134.78 -21.79 194.05
C GLU A 455 136.13 -22.51 194.04
N ARG A 456 136.85 -22.47 192.91
CA ARG A 456 138.22 -23.00 192.79
C ARG A 456 139.23 -22.17 193.59
N ALA A 457 139.08 -20.85 193.62
CA ALA A 457 139.93 -19.96 194.42
C ALA A 457 139.68 -20.09 195.93
N LEU A 458 138.46 -20.45 196.35
CA LEU A 458 138.11 -20.73 197.75
C LEU A 458 138.73 -22.05 198.24
N THR A 459 138.53 -23.14 197.51
CA THR A 459 139.11 -24.45 197.87
C THR A 459 140.65 -24.41 197.96
N GLU A 460 141.32 -23.72 197.03
CA GLU A 460 142.78 -23.54 197.08
C GLU A 460 143.28 -22.64 198.24
N LYS A 461 142.38 -21.93 198.94
CA LYS A 461 142.68 -21.19 200.20
C LYS A 461 142.39 -22.04 201.43
N GLU A 462 141.36 -22.87 201.38
CA GLU A 462 140.92 -23.78 202.43
C GLU A 462 141.97 -24.89 202.70
N ASP A 463 142.61 -25.40 201.63
CA ASP A 463 143.79 -26.29 201.74
C ASP A 463 144.98 -25.62 202.45
N LYS A 464 145.22 -24.33 202.19
CA LYS A 464 146.35 -23.58 202.78
C LYS A 464 146.12 -23.23 204.25
N LEU A 465 144.86 -23.12 204.69
CA LEU A 465 144.50 -23.05 206.11
C LEU A 465 144.67 -24.42 206.78
N SER A 466 144.17 -25.49 206.16
CA SER A 466 144.26 -26.87 206.65
C SER A 466 145.70 -27.33 206.90
N ALA A 467 146.66 -26.87 206.08
CA ALA A 467 148.08 -27.18 206.22
C ALA A 467 148.74 -26.66 207.52
N LEU A 468 148.18 -25.65 208.18
CA LEU A 468 148.71 -25.10 209.45
C LEU A 468 148.06 -25.71 210.70
N GLN A 469 146.81 -26.20 210.60
CA GLN A 469 146.05 -26.75 211.74
C GLN A 469 146.38 -28.22 212.08
N LYS A 470 147.38 -28.83 211.41
CA LYS A 470 147.96 -30.13 211.79
C LYS A 470 149.43 -30.06 212.19
N LYS A 471 149.87 -28.92 212.75
CA LYS A 471 151.16 -28.80 213.46
C LYS A 471 151.04 -28.59 214.97
N TYR A 472 149.87 -28.17 215.44
CA TYR A 472 149.35 -28.31 216.81
C TYR A 472 147.84 -28.63 216.65
N GLU A 473 147.25 -29.65 217.28
CA GLU A 473 146.96 -29.73 218.72
C GLU A 473 145.81 -28.78 219.17
N ILE A 474 144.93 -28.37 218.22
CA ILE A 474 143.62 -27.71 218.39
C ILE A 474 142.61 -28.32 217.34
N LYS A 475 141.28 -28.43 217.59
CA LYS A 475 140.25 -29.38 216.98
C LYS A 475 139.39 -28.85 215.77
N GLU A 476 138.32 -29.44 215.14
CA GLU A 476 137.37 -30.61 215.34
C GLU A 476 136.76 -31.17 213.97
N ASN A 477 135.50 -31.74 213.90
CA ASN A 477 134.91 -32.55 212.76
C ASN A 477 133.32 -32.45 212.58
N GLU A 478 132.64 -32.52 211.36
CA GLU A 478 131.11 -32.67 211.10
C GLU A 478 130.49 -32.84 209.60
N ALA A 479 129.13 -32.69 209.26
CA ALA A 479 128.32 -32.93 207.94
C ALA A 479 126.85 -32.22 207.79
N SER A 480 125.78 -32.29 206.86
CA SER A 480 125.18 -32.98 205.60
C SER A 480 123.85 -32.29 204.90
N THR A 481 123.09 -32.83 203.86
CA THR A 481 121.97 -32.15 202.95
C THR A 481 120.85 -32.99 202.12
N GLN A 482 119.64 -32.48 201.57
CA GLN A 482 118.80 -32.89 200.29
C GLN A 482 117.21 -32.55 200.00
N VAL A 483 116.73 -32.25 198.71
CA VAL A 483 115.52 -32.71 197.78
C VAL A 483 113.92 -32.32 197.74
N MET A 484 113.22 -32.18 196.52
CA MET A 484 111.75 -32.53 196.03
C MET A 484 110.62 -31.49 195.43
N ASN A 485 109.67 -31.81 194.43
CA ASN A 485 108.18 -31.35 194.12
C ASN A 485 107.47 -31.47 192.63
N LEU A 486 106.12 -31.17 192.34
CA LEU A 486 105.22 -31.43 191.07
C LEU A 486 103.92 -30.50 190.68
N ALA A 487 103.08 -30.70 189.55
CA ALA A 487 101.87 -29.84 189.01
C ALA A 487 100.74 -30.40 187.96
N GLN A 488 99.60 -29.68 187.53
CA GLN A 488 98.36 -30.05 186.65
C GLN A 488 97.46 -28.85 185.97
N VAL A 489 96.24 -28.80 185.23
CA VAL A 489 95.33 -29.45 184.13
C VAL A 489 93.93 -28.67 183.74
N ASN A 490 93.21 -28.74 182.52
CA ASN A 490 91.80 -28.13 182.16
C ASN A 490 90.98 -28.44 180.76
N MET A 491 89.61 -28.16 180.51
CA MET A 491 88.73 -28.38 179.22
C MET A 491 87.19 -27.79 179.02
N LEU A 492 86.53 -27.74 177.77
CA LEU A 492 85.03 -27.96 177.28
C LEU A 492 83.91 -26.92 176.65
N GLN A 493 82.94 -27.38 175.74
CA GLN A 493 81.46 -27.02 175.30
C GLN A 493 80.94 -25.85 174.29
N ASP A 494 79.71 -25.64 173.60
CA ASP A 494 78.40 -26.34 173.07
C ASP A 494 77.31 -25.50 172.14
N SER A 495 76.13 -26.06 171.61
CA SER A 495 74.80 -25.56 170.92
C SER A 495 74.59 -25.14 169.36
N ASP A 496 73.46 -24.84 168.58
CA ASP A 496 71.90 -24.65 168.51
C ASP A 496 71.28 -24.68 166.99
N SER A 497 70.07 -24.34 166.35
CA SER A 497 68.61 -23.78 166.45
C SER A 497 67.64 -23.91 165.13
N LEU A 498 66.31 -23.45 164.98
CA LEU A 498 65.30 -23.60 163.79
C LEU A 498 63.94 -22.71 163.63
N LEU A 499 63.17 -22.69 162.46
CA LEU A 499 61.62 -22.84 162.21
C LEU A 499 60.61 -21.88 161.36
N ASN A 500 60.06 -22.33 160.18
CA ASN A 500 58.65 -22.46 159.53
C ASN A 500 57.44 -21.39 159.38
N LYS A 501 56.50 -21.57 158.36
CA LYS A 501 55.04 -21.10 158.11
C LYS A 501 54.74 -19.96 157.04
N LYS A 502 53.58 -19.62 156.35
CA LYS A 502 52.16 -20.09 156.02
C LYS A 502 51.54 -19.36 154.72
N SER A 503 50.27 -19.58 154.24
CA SER A 503 49.61 -18.97 153.00
C SER A 503 48.01 -18.87 152.94
N GLN A 504 47.33 -18.44 151.81
CA GLN A 504 45.85 -18.35 151.38
C GLN A 504 45.29 -16.90 151.06
N LEU A 505 44.12 -16.51 150.43
CA LEU A 505 42.84 -17.11 149.85
C LEU A 505 42.15 -16.20 148.72
N GLU A 506 40.85 -16.38 148.27
CA GLU A 506 40.29 -15.99 146.90
C GLU A 506 38.99 -15.03 146.67
N PRO A 507 37.79 -15.30 146.00
CA PRO A 507 37.16 -14.43 144.91
C PRO A 507 35.58 -14.11 144.86
N GLN A 508 35.04 -13.28 143.89
CA GLN A 508 33.55 -13.07 143.57
C GLN A 508 33.13 -12.53 142.12
N ILE A 509 31.82 -12.20 141.84
CA ILE A 509 31.06 -12.23 140.52
C ILE A 509 29.96 -11.08 140.34
N GLU A 510 29.39 -10.78 139.12
CA GLU A 510 27.89 -10.72 138.80
C GLU A 510 27.30 -9.82 137.62
N ARG A 511 26.26 -10.34 136.90
CA ARG A 511 25.07 -9.70 136.19
C ARG A 511 24.97 -9.35 134.66
N GLU A 512 23.71 -9.13 134.19
CA GLU A 512 23.17 -9.40 132.82
C GLU A 512 22.05 -8.46 132.29
N LYS A 513 21.63 -8.59 131.00
CA LYS A 513 20.23 -8.41 130.48
C LYS A 513 20.00 -8.87 129.00
N GLN A 514 18.74 -9.18 128.64
CA GLN A 514 18.29 -10.02 127.47
C GLN A 514 17.07 -9.37 126.72
N GLY A 515 16.51 -9.76 125.55
CA GLY A 515 16.67 -10.84 124.53
C GLY A 515 16.58 -10.28 123.07
N SER A 516 15.83 -10.73 122.04
CA SER A 516 14.93 -11.89 121.71
C SER A 516 14.63 -11.91 120.15
N SER A 517 13.89 -12.89 119.55
CA SER A 517 13.55 -12.92 118.07
C SER A 517 12.47 -13.96 117.61
N LYS A 518 11.84 -13.82 116.39
CA LYS A 518 11.22 -14.90 115.51
C LYS A 518 10.47 -14.47 114.19
N ARG A 519 9.92 -15.46 113.44
CA ARG A 519 9.47 -15.60 111.99
C ARG A 519 8.04 -16.28 111.93
N PRO A 520 7.44 -16.82 110.81
CA PRO A 520 7.29 -16.46 109.36
C PRO A 520 5.84 -16.76 108.77
N SER A 521 5.71 -17.04 107.44
CA SER A 521 4.57 -17.61 106.63
C SER A 521 3.67 -16.59 105.86
N GLN A 522 2.75 -16.91 104.91
CA GLN A 522 2.02 -18.15 104.55
C GLN A 522 1.55 -18.24 103.04
N VAL A 523 0.98 -19.39 102.63
CA VAL A 523 0.52 -19.89 101.29
C VAL A 523 -0.96 -19.60 100.91
N SER A 524 -1.30 -19.37 99.60
CA SER A 524 -2.22 -20.23 98.77
C SER A 524 -2.54 -19.68 97.35
N GLN A 525 -3.19 -20.49 96.49
CA GLN A 525 -3.31 -20.33 95.02
C GLN A 525 -4.68 -19.87 94.47
N ASN A 526 -4.66 -19.46 93.20
CA ASN A 526 -5.80 -19.12 92.32
C ASN A 526 -6.90 -20.20 92.23
N ILE A 527 -8.15 -19.74 92.07
CA ILE A 527 -9.19 -20.36 91.22
C ILE A 527 -10.22 -19.28 90.80
N LYS A 528 -11.01 -19.55 89.76
CA LYS A 528 -12.25 -18.82 89.36
C LYS A 528 -12.15 -17.54 88.49
N LEU A 529 -11.59 -17.73 87.29
CA LEU A 529 -12.22 -17.14 86.09
C LEU A 529 -13.67 -17.69 85.94
N LYS A 530 -14.67 -17.05 86.56
CA LYS A 530 -16.11 -17.24 86.25
C LYS A 530 -17.03 -16.20 86.93
N ARG A 531 -16.97 -14.94 86.48
CA ARG A 531 -18.05 -13.90 86.54
C ARG A 531 -17.61 -12.58 85.87
N LYS A 532 -17.32 -12.65 84.56
CA LYS A 532 -17.31 -11.48 83.65
C LYS A 532 -18.36 -11.72 82.57
N ILE A 533 -19.63 -11.48 82.90
CA ILE A 533 -20.83 -11.37 82.05
C ILE A 533 -21.99 -11.07 83.02
N ALA A 534 -22.99 -10.30 82.56
CA ALA A 534 -24.18 -9.89 83.31
C ALA A 534 -23.93 -9.03 84.57
N ASP A 535 -23.40 -7.81 84.37
CA ASP A 535 -23.94 -6.59 85.00
C ASP A 535 -23.45 -5.34 84.25
N GLY A 536 -24.10 -5.07 83.11
CA GLY A 536 -23.74 -3.97 82.20
C GLY A 536 -24.69 -3.79 81.02
N GLN A 537 -25.96 -4.15 81.16
CA GLN A 537 -26.94 -4.19 80.05
C GLN A 537 -28.32 -3.57 80.39
N ARG A 538 -28.34 -2.54 81.24
CA ARG A 538 -29.43 -1.54 81.28
C ARG A 538 -28.80 -0.14 81.31
N ILE A 539 -29.61 0.90 81.06
CA ILE A 539 -29.22 2.34 81.06
C ILE A 539 -28.53 2.88 79.77
N VAL A 540 -28.27 2.06 78.73
CA VAL A 540 -27.86 2.58 77.39
C VAL A 540 -28.71 2.00 76.24
N LYS A 541 -30.03 2.27 76.25
CA LYS A 541 -30.93 1.81 75.17
C LYS A 541 -32.00 2.80 74.66
N ASN A 542 -32.30 3.88 75.38
CA ASN A 542 -33.42 4.78 75.02
C ASN A 542 -33.00 6.20 74.54
N SER A 543 -31.72 6.59 74.63
CA SER A 543 -31.25 7.91 74.17
C SER A 543 -30.79 7.94 72.71
N THR A 544 -30.24 6.83 72.20
CA THR A 544 -29.58 6.78 70.88
C THR A 544 -30.54 6.69 69.69
N ILE A 545 -31.77 6.21 69.90
CA ILE A 545 -32.72 5.86 68.82
C ILE A 545 -33.36 7.11 68.17
N ASN A 546 -33.54 8.19 68.91
CA ASN A 546 -34.21 9.39 68.39
C ASN A 546 -33.29 10.26 67.53
N LYS A 547 -31.96 10.17 67.70
CA LYS A 547 -30.98 10.95 66.93
C LYS A 547 -30.70 10.34 65.56
N THR A 548 -30.46 9.03 65.53
CA THR A 548 -30.17 8.28 64.29
C THR A 548 -31.32 8.32 63.29
N ASN A 549 -32.59 8.32 63.73
CA ASN A 549 -33.76 8.42 62.85
C ASN A 549 -33.85 9.77 62.10
N GLY A 550 -33.43 10.88 62.73
CA GLY A 550 -33.38 12.19 62.08
C GLY A 550 -32.26 12.27 61.03
N GLU A 551 -31.10 11.70 61.35
CA GLU A 551 -29.94 11.61 60.47
C GLU A 551 -30.22 10.67 59.27
N HIS A 552 -30.89 9.54 59.48
CA HIS A 552 -31.29 8.61 58.41
C HIS A 552 -32.21 9.26 57.37
N ARG A 553 -33.16 10.10 57.79
CA ARG A 553 -34.05 10.84 56.87
C ARG A 553 -33.27 11.84 56.01
N LYS A 554 -32.34 12.60 56.61
CA LYS A 554 -31.48 13.54 55.86
C LYS A 554 -30.54 12.83 54.90
N ALA A 555 -29.89 11.74 55.34
CA ALA A 555 -29.04 10.92 54.50
C ALA A 555 -29.79 10.31 53.31
N LYS A 556 -31.03 9.84 53.50
CA LYS A 556 -31.84 9.24 52.41
C LYS A 556 -32.23 10.25 51.33
N VAL A 557 -32.56 11.50 51.71
CA VAL A 557 -32.81 12.59 50.75
C VAL A 557 -31.52 13.00 50.02
N TRP A 558 -30.40 13.07 50.73
CA TRP A 558 -29.09 13.41 50.14
C TRP A 558 -28.64 12.34 49.13
N LEU A 559 -28.73 11.04 49.48
CA LEU A 559 -28.47 9.90 48.59
C LEU A 559 -29.38 9.86 47.35
N GLN A 560 -30.63 10.32 47.47
CA GLN A 560 -31.53 10.39 46.33
C GLN A 560 -31.20 11.57 45.40
N LYS A 561 -30.79 12.72 45.96
CA LYS A 561 -30.37 13.89 45.18
C LYS A 561 -28.98 13.72 44.54
N SER A 562 -28.08 12.98 45.20
CA SER A 562 -26.73 12.69 44.69
C SER A 562 -26.68 11.60 43.61
N ARG A 563 -27.75 10.83 43.39
CA ARG A 563 -27.85 9.83 42.30
C ARG A 563 -28.08 10.46 40.92
N LEU A 564 -28.73 11.61 40.86
CA LEU A 564 -29.16 12.23 39.59
C LEU A 564 -27.98 12.77 38.75
N PHE A 565 -26.87 13.14 39.37
CA PHE A 565 -25.66 13.59 38.67
C PHE A 565 -24.88 12.43 38.02
N PRO A 566 -24.52 11.34 38.74
CA PRO A 566 -23.99 10.13 38.12
C PRO A 566 -24.87 9.61 36.99
N GLN A 567 -26.19 9.50 37.18
CA GLN A 567 -27.12 9.03 36.14
C GLN A 567 -27.29 9.97 34.93
N ALA A 568 -26.77 11.20 34.99
CA ALA A 568 -26.68 12.10 33.85
C ALA A 568 -25.31 12.03 33.15
N ALA A 569 -24.25 11.63 33.88
CA ALA A 569 -22.95 11.32 33.31
C ALA A 569 -22.94 9.93 32.65
N GLU A 570 -23.50 8.92 33.31
CA GLU A 570 -23.67 7.54 32.79
C GLU A 570 -24.37 7.56 31.44
N ARG A 571 -25.57 8.15 31.35
CA ARG A 571 -26.29 8.27 30.06
C ARG A 571 -25.50 9.00 28.97
N LYS A 572 -24.71 10.03 29.30
CA LYS A 572 -23.86 10.71 28.30
C LYS A 572 -22.65 9.87 27.87
N MET A 573 -22.10 9.05 28.76
CA MET A 573 -21.06 8.08 28.41
C MET A 573 -21.63 6.92 27.59
N GLU A 574 -22.88 6.53 27.84
CA GLU A 574 -23.61 5.49 27.12
C GLU A 574 -24.06 5.97 25.73
N GLU A 575 -24.63 7.18 25.61
CA GLU A 575 -24.90 7.88 24.34
C GLU A 575 -23.64 8.02 23.47
N LEU A 576 -22.48 8.33 24.09
CA LEU A 576 -21.19 8.36 23.39
C LEU A 576 -20.72 6.96 22.99
N ALA A 577 -20.86 5.96 23.86
CA ALA A 577 -20.48 4.58 23.57
C ALA A 577 -21.31 3.99 22.43
N GLU A 578 -22.64 4.18 22.43
CA GLU A 578 -23.52 3.79 21.33
C GLU A 578 -23.13 4.48 20.02
N ALA A 579 -22.82 5.78 20.06
CA ALA A 579 -22.34 6.52 18.88
C ALA A 579 -21.00 5.99 18.35
N PHE A 580 -20.06 5.61 19.23
CA PHE A 580 -18.80 4.99 18.83
C PHE A 580 -18.98 3.56 18.28
N CYS A 581 -19.77 2.71 18.95
CA CYS A 581 -20.09 1.37 18.47
C CYS A 581 -20.75 1.42 17.09
N LYS A 582 -21.79 2.24 16.92
CA LYS A 582 -22.46 2.41 15.63
C LYS A 582 -21.51 2.91 14.53
N ASN A 583 -20.60 3.83 14.85
CA ASN A 583 -19.58 4.30 13.91
C ASN A 583 -18.60 3.20 13.48
N LEU A 584 -18.28 2.27 14.38
CA LEU A 584 -17.46 1.08 14.10
C LEU A 584 -18.25 0.03 13.30
N ASP A 585 -19.53 -0.18 13.61
CA ASP A 585 -20.42 -1.09 12.89
C ASP A 585 -20.65 -0.62 11.45
N ASP A 586 -20.96 0.67 11.24
CA ASP A 586 -21.12 1.29 9.92
C ASP A 586 -19.84 1.13 9.07
N LYS A 587 -18.66 1.35 9.69
CA LYS A 587 -17.35 1.11 9.04
C LYS A 587 -17.09 -0.35 8.73
N THR A 588 -17.43 -1.25 9.66
CA THR A 588 -17.23 -2.70 9.51
C THR A 588 -18.14 -3.25 8.41
N HIS A 589 -19.40 -2.81 8.36
CA HIS A 589 -20.35 -3.13 7.29
C HIS A 589 -19.87 -2.61 5.93
N LEU A 590 -19.36 -1.37 5.86
CA LEU A 590 -18.77 -0.81 4.65
C LEU A 590 -17.52 -1.58 4.19
N LEU A 591 -16.69 -2.07 5.12
CA LEU A 591 -15.55 -2.93 4.81
C LEU A 591 -16.00 -4.30 4.28
N TYR A 592 -16.99 -4.95 4.90
CA TYR A 592 -17.59 -6.19 4.38
C TYR A 592 -18.17 -6.01 2.97
N GLN A 593 -18.90 -4.92 2.71
CA GLN A 593 -19.42 -4.61 1.38
C GLN A 593 -18.30 -4.39 0.34
N ARG A 594 -17.19 -3.76 0.73
CA ARG A 594 -16.01 -3.58 -0.13
C ARG A 594 -15.32 -4.92 -0.42
N ILE A 595 -15.17 -5.78 0.59
CA ILE A 595 -14.59 -7.12 0.43
C ILE A 595 -15.44 -7.93 -0.57
N LEU A 596 -16.76 -8.01 -0.37
CA LEU A 596 -17.67 -8.73 -1.27
C LEU A 596 -17.65 -8.19 -2.71
N LEU A 597 -17.52 -6.87 -2.90
CA LEU A 597 -17.34 -6.27 -4.23
C LEU A 597 -15.99 -6.63 -4.87
N ILE A 598 -14.90 -6.63 -4.09
CA ILE A 598 -13.57 -7.02 -4.56
C ILE A 598 -13.52 -8.50 -4.91
N GLU A 599 -14.11 -9.38 -4.09
CA GLU A 599 -14.24 -10.82 -4.36
C GLU A 599 -15.06 -11.10 -5.63
N ARG A 600 -16.16 -10.36 -5.84
CA ARG A 600 -16.95 -10.43 -7.07
C ARG A 600 -16.15 -9.98 -8.30
N LEU A 601 -15.47 -8.83 -8.23
CA LEU A 601 -14.63 -8.35 -9.34
C LEU A 601 -13.44 -9.29 -9.61
N HIS A 602 -12.89 -9.91 -8.57
CA HIS A 602 -11.79 -10.88 -8.70
C HIS A 602 -12.26 -12.19 -9.34
N THR A 603 -13.44 -12.68 -8.99
CA THR A 603 -14.05 -13.85 -9.66
C THR A 603 -14.45 -13.54 -11.11
N GLU A 604 -15.05 -12.39 -11.38
CA GLU A 604 -15.40 -11.94 -12.73
C GLU A 604 -14.17 -11.76 -13.63
N ASN A 605 -13.07 -11.17 -13.12
CA ASN A 605 -11.79 -11.10 -13.82
C ASN A 605 -11.18 -12.49 -14.06
N LYS A 606 -11.13 -13.36 -13.04
CA LYS A 606 -10.63 -14.75 -13.17
C LYS A 606 -11.40 -15.54 -14.23
N ASP A 607 -12.71 -15.32 -14.32
CA ASP A 607 -13.58 -15.95 -15.31
C ASP A 607 -13.38 -15.36 -16.71
N SER A 608 -13.19 -14.04 -16.83
CA SER A 608 -12.81 -13.38 -18.08
C SER A 608 -11.46 -13.87 -18.64
N TYR A 609 -10.45 -14.03 -17.78
CA TYR A 609 -9.16 -14.62 -18.16
C TYR A 609 -9.34 -16.08 -18.62
N ARG A 610 -10.07 -16.92 -17.86
CA ARG A 610 -10.34 -18.32 -18.25
C ARG A 610 -11.08 -18.43 -19.58
N MET A 611 -12.08 -17.59 -19.83
CA MET A 611 -12.82 -17.56 -21.10
C MET A 611 -11.97 -17.06 -22.27
N THR A 612 -10.93 -16.26 -22.00
CA THR A 612 -9.99 -15.78 -23.03
C THR A 612 -8.92 -16.83 -23.33
N GLN A 613 -8.37 -17.50 -22.31
CA GLN A 613 -7.50 -18.66 -22.48
C GLN A 613 -8.21 -19.77 -23.28
N ASN A 614 -9.43 -20.14 -22.89
CA ASN A 614 -10.21 -21.18 -23.58
C ASN A 614 -10.42 -20.88 -25.08
N ARG A 615 -10.57 -19.59 -25.46
CA ARG A 615 -10.66 -19.18 -26.86
C ARG A 615 -9.34 -19.40 -27.60
N TYR A 616 -8.21 -18.96 -27.05
CA TYR A 616 -6.91 -19.21 -27.67
C TYR A 616 -6.60 -20.71 -27.78
N GLU A 617 -6.93 -21.53 -26.79
CA GLU A 617 -6.77 -22.98 -26.89
C GLU A 617 -7.72 -23.63 -27.93
N GLN A 618 -8.89 -23.03 -28.23
CA GLN A 618 -9.77 -23.48 -29.32
C GLN A 618 -9.23 -23.07 -30.69
N GLU A 619 -8.70 -21.84 -30.81
CA GLU A 619 -8.04 -21.35 -32.03
C GLU A 619 -6.79 -22.18 -32.35
N ILE A 620 -5.95 -22.48 -31.35
CA ILE A 620 -4.78 -23.37 -31.49
C ILE A 620 -5.22 -24.75 -31.99
N ARG A 621 -6.21 -25.39 -31.35
CA ARG A 621 -6.72 -26.71 -31.79
C ARG A 621 -7.26 -26.70 -33.24
N MET A 622 -7.95 -25.65 -33.65
CA MET A 622 -8.39 -25.49 -35.05
C MET A 622 -7.24 -25.23 -36.04
N LEU A 623 -6.12 -24.65 -35.59
CA LEU A 623 -4.91 -24.49 -36.41
C LEU A 623 -4.13 -25.82 -36.50
N GLU A 624 -4.02 -26.56 -35.41
CA GLU A 624 -3.44 -27.91 -35.37
C GLU A 624 -4.19 -28.89 -36.29
N GLU A 625 -5.52 -28.87 -36.28
CA GLU A 625 -6.35 -29.68 -37.19
C GLU A 625 -6.17 -29.29 -38.67
N LYS A 626 -5.99 -27.99 -38.96
CA LYS A 626 -5.64 -27.51 -40.31
C LYS A 626 -4.25 -27.94 -40.75
N VAL A 627 -3.26 -27.92 -39.84
CA VAL A 627 -1.92 -28.45 -40.13
C VAL A 627 -1.99 -29.97 -40.39
N ALA A 628 -2.70 -30.73 -39.55
CA ALA A 628 -2.84 -32.17 -39.72
C ALA A 628 -3.56 -32.57 -41.02
N THR A 629 -4.53 -31.78 -41.48
CA THR A 629 -5.19 -32.02 -42.78
C THR A 629 -4.26 -31.71 -43.95
N TYR A 630 -3.52 -30.59 -43.95
CA TYR A 630 -2.50 -30.30 -44.97
C TYR A 630 -1.37 -31.35 -44.98
N GLU A 631 -0.91 -31.83 -43.82
CA GLU A 631 0.06 -32.93 -43.75
C GLU A 631 -0.48 -34.25 -44.33
N ALA A 632 -1.76 -34.56 -44.10
CA ALA A 632 -2.40 -35.73 -44.66
C ALA A 632 -2.53 -35.63 -46.20
N GLU A 633 -2.73 -34.43 -46.73
CA GLU A 633 -2.68 -34.18 -48.18
C GLU A 633 -1.26 -34.29 -48.74
N LEU A 634 -0.25 -33.74 -48.06
CA LEU A 634 1.15 -33.90 -48.44
C LEU A 634 1.59 -35.37 -48.41
N ARG A 635 1.16 -36.16 -47.42
CA ARG A 635 1.38 -37.61 -47.37
C ARG A 635 0.69 -38.36 -48.53
N LYS A 636 -0.55 -38.00 -48.88
CA LYS A 636 -1.24 -38.54 -50.08
C LYS A 636 -0.50 -38.19 -51.38
N ILE A 637 0.07 -36.99 -51.48
CA ILE A 637 0.89 -36.57 -52.65
C ILE A 637 2.21 -37.35 -52.67
N SER A 638 2.87 -37.53 -51.53
CA SER A 638 4.12 -38.30 -51.42
C SER A 638 3.93 -39.75 -51.86
N HIS A 639 2.93 -40.47 -51.33
CA HIS A 639 2.69 -41.85 -51.74
C HIS A 639 2.24 -42.00 -53.21
N LYS A 640 1.59 -40.97 -53.80
CA LYS A 640 1.33 -40.94 -55.26
C LYS A 640 2.62 -40.76 -56.08
N LEU A 641 3.53 -39.90 -55.62
CA LEU A 641 4.85 -39.73 -56.26
C LEU A 641 5.71 -40.99 -56.14
N GLU A 642 5.62 -41.67 -55.01
CA GLU A 642 6.35 -42.90 -54.70
C GLU A 642 5.82 -44.10 -55.51
N THR A 643 4.49 -44.25 -55.63
CA THR A 643 3.88 -45.26 -56.53
C THR A 643 4.13 -44.98 -58.01
N THR A 644 4.16 -43.71 -58.44
CA THR A 644 4.51 -43.38 -59.84
C THR A 644 6.00 -43.58 -60.13
N ASN A 645 6.92 -43.27 -59.20
CA ASN A 645 8.33 -43.64 -59.32
C ASN A 645 8.53 -45.16 -59.41
N ASN A 646 7.88 -45.93 -58.55
CA ASN A 646 7.97 -47.40 -58.56
C ASN A 646 7.41 -48.01 -59.85
N ALA A 647 6.39 -47.41 -60.46
CA ALA A 647 5.90 -47.80 -61.79
C ALA A 647 6.85 -47.40 -62.94
N LEU A 648 7.62 -46.31 -62.77
CA LEU A 648 8.51 -45.77 -63.82
C LEU A 648 9.83 -46.55 -63.96
N CYS A 649 10.28 -47.26 -62.91
CA CYS A 649 11.49 -48.10 -62.95
C CYS A 649 11.44 -49.26 -63.98
N GLY A 650 10.28 -49.54 -64.59
CA GLY A 650 10.14 -50.53 -65.66
C GLY A 650 10.42 -50.02 -67.08
N ALA A 651 10.56 -48.70 -67.30
CA ALA A 651 10.50 -48.12 -68.66
C ALA A 651 11.65 -47.15 -69.02
N GLU A 652 12.57 -47.65 -69.83
CA GLU A 652 13.22 -46.96 -70.97
C GLU A 652 14.20 -45.77 -70.74
N GLN A 653 15.48 -46.13 -70.73
CA GLN A 653 16.49 -45.68 -71.71
C GLN A 653 16.75 -44.16 -71.91
N VAL A 654 17.71 -43.62 -71.15
CA VAL A 654 18.98 -43.04 -71.68
C VAL A 654 18.87 -41.89 -72.72
N ARG A 655 17.77 -41.13 -72.81
CA ARG A 655 17.76 -39.86 -73.59
C ARG A 655 17.04 -38.66 -72.97
N LYS A 656 16.88 -38.65 -71.64
CA LYS A 656 16.34 -37.51 -70.85
C LYS A 656 17.27 -37.07 -69.70
N PHE A 657 18.53 -37.52 -69.70
CA PHE A 657 19.40 -37.46 -68.52
C PHE A 657 19.75 -36.03 -68.09
N ASP A 658 20.19 -35.16 -69.01
CA ASP A 658 20.72 -33.84 -68.65
C ASP A 658 19.64 -32.84 -68.21
N GLU A 659 18.48 -32.86 -68.86
CA GLU A 659 17.35 -32.00 -68.50
C GLU A 659 16.71 -32.46 -67.17
N TYR A 660 16.66 -33.78 -66.91
CA TYR A 660 16.26 -34.32 -65.61
C TYR A 660 17.29 -33.98 -64.53
N ASN A 661 18.60 -34.09 -64.81
CA ASN A 661 19.66 -33.68 -63.88
C ASN A 661 19.60 -32.20 -63.55
N SER A 662 19.38 -31.31 -64.53
CA SER A 662 19.20 -29.87 -64.28
C SER A 662 18.01 -29.59 -63.35
N ASN A 663 16.89 -30.30 -63.53
CA ASN A 663 15.70 -30.18 -62.69
C ASN A 663 15.92 -30.78 -61.28
N VAL A 664 16.64 -31.90 -61.17
CA VAL A 664 17.05 -32.51 -59.89
C VAL A 664 18.03 -31.63 -59.13
N VAL A 665 19.06 -31.08 -59.78
CA VAL A 665 19.99 -30.10 -59.19
C VAL A 665 19.25 -28.83 -58.75
N SER A 666 18.30 -28.34 -59.55
CA SER A 666 17.44 -27.20 -59.17
C SER A 666 16.57 -27.50 -57.95
N ARG A 667 16.07 -28.73 -57.81
CA ARG A 667 15.35 -29.20 -56.60
C ARG A 667 16.28 -29.34 -55.40
N ILE A 668 17.47 -29.93 -55.56
CA ILE A 668 18.47 -30.08 -54.50
C ILE A 668 18.93 -28.70 -54.01
N THR A 669 19.20 -27.76 -54.90
CA THR A 669 19.56 -26.38 -54.55
C THR A 669 18.42 -25.68 -53.80
N ASN A 670 17.17 -25.85 -54.22
CA ASN A 670 16.02 -25.31 -53.48
C ASN A 670 15.83 -25.98 -52.10
N MET A 671 16.08 -27.28 -51.97
CA MET A 671 16.05 -27.97 -50.67
C MET A 671 17.20 -27.52 -49.76
N LEU A 672 18.40 -27.33 -50.31
CA LEU A 672 19.57 -26.81 -49.61
C LEU A 672 19.35 -25.38 -49.11
N ASN A 673 18.78 -24.51 -49.95
CA ASN A 673 18.40 -23.13 -49.57
C ASN A 673 17.35 -23.11 -48.45
N LYS A 674 16.36 -24.01 -48.50
CA LYS A 674 15.37 -24.17 -47.42
C LYS A 674 15.99 -24.71 -46.12
N LEU A 675 16.90 -25.68 -46.22
CA LEU A 675 17.66 -26.20 -45.07
C LEU A 675 18.56 -25.13 -44.45
N GLN A 676 19.23 -24.31 -45.28
CA GLN A 676 20.06 -23.21 -44.81
C GLN A 676 19.21 -22.12 -44.15
N PHE A 677 18.06 -21.73 -44.73
CA PHE A 677 17.11 -20.83 -44.07
C PHE A 677 16.59 -21.38 -42.73
N ALA A 678 16.25 -22.67 -42.67
CA ALA A 678 15.80 -23.31 -41.43
C ALA A 678 16.91 -23.35 -40.36
N LYS A 679 18.15 -23.65 -40.76
CA LYS A 679 19.34 -23.58 -39.91
C LYS A 679 19.58 -22.16 -39.39
N ASP A 680 19.48 -21.15 -40.26
CA ASP A 680 19.70 -19.76 -39.88
C ASP A 680 18.62 -19.27 -38.92
N TRP A 681 17.34 -19.61 -39.17
CA TRP A 681 16.23 -19.40 -38.25
C TRP A 681 16.45 -20.09 -36.89
N VAL A 682 16.96 -21.33 -36.87
CA VAL A 682 17.37 -22.02 -35.64
C VAL A 682 18.52 -21.30 -34.94
N THR A 683 19.52 -20.76 -35.65
CA THR A 683 20.60 -19.99 -34.99
C THR A 683 20.11 -18.68 -34.39
N VAL A 684 19.22 -17.96 -35.08
CA VAL A 684 18.61 -16.71 -34.58
C VAL A 684 17.75 -16.99 -33.37
N THR A 685 16.80 -17.93 -33.46
CA THR A 685 15.93 -18.29 -32.31
C THR A 685 16.71 -18.83 -31.12
N ASN A 686 17.75 -19.63 -31.33
CA ASN A 686 18.61 -20.13 -30.24
C ASN A 686 19.50 -19.01 -29.63
N SER A 687 19.89 -18.00 -30.41
CA SER A 687 20.53 -16.80 -29.86
C SER A 687 19.56 -15.95 -29.03
N GLU A 688 18.30 -15.85 -29.45
CA GLU A 688 17.25 -15.13 -28.73
C GLU A 688 16.86 -15.87 -27.43
N ILE A 689 16.74 -17.20 -27.46
CA ILE A 689 16.52 -18.03 -26.26
C ILE A 689 17.65 -17.83 -25.24
N LYS A 690 18.92 -17.74 -25.69
CA LYS A 690 20.05 -17.42 -24.80
C LYS A 690 19.92 -16.02 -24.19
N ARG A 691 19.51 -15.02 -24.97
CA ARG A 691 19.27 -13.64 -24.49
C ARG A 691 18.14 -13.60 -23.46
N LEU A 692 17.01 -14.25 -23.75
CA LEU A 692 15.88 -14.36 -22.84
C LEU A 692 16.25 -15.07 -21.52
N LYS A 693 17.03 -16.16 -21.59
CA LYS A 693 17.49 -16.89 -20.40
C LYS A 693 18.52 -16.11 -19.56
N HIS A 694 19.32 -15.24 -20.20
CA HIS A 694 20.16 -14.29 -19.47
C HIS A 694 19.32 -13.20 -18.78
N ASN A 695 18.31 -12.67 -19.46
CA ASN A 695 17.37 -11.70 -18.85
C ASN A 695 16.61 -12.32 -17.67
N GLU A 696 16.11 -13.56 -17.81
CA GLU A 696 15.48 -14.35 -16.73
C GLU A 696 16.40 -14.45 -15.51
N SER A 697 17.67 -14.81 -15.72
CA SER A 697 18.68 -14.89 -14.65
C SER A 697 18.97 -13.53 -14.01
N CYS A 698 18.96 -12.44 -14.80
CA CYS A 698 19.16 -11.08 -14.30
C CYS A 698 17.95 -10.61 -13.47
N PHE A 699 16.73 -10.88 -13.91
CA PHE A 699 15.51 -10.56 -13.16
C PHE A 699 15.39 -11.39 -11.88
N ALA A 700 15.81 -12.66 -11.87
CA ALA A 700 15.89 -13.48 -10.66
C ALA A 700 16.84 -12.86 -9.61
N ALA A 701 18.05 -12.46 -10.01
CA ALA A 701 18.99 -11.79 -9.11
C ALA A 701 18.50 -10.40 -8.62
N GLN A 702 17.75 -9.68 -9.46
CA GLN A 702 17.09 -8.43 -9.03
C GLN A 702 15.95 -8.68 -8.04
N LEU A 703 15.19 -9.77 -8.20
CA LEU A 703 14.12 -10.16 -7.28
C LEU A 703 14.70 -10.57 -5.91
N GLU A 704 15.73 -11.41 -5.89
CA GLU A 704 16.43 -11.84 -4.67
C GLU A 704 16.98 -10.64 -3.88
N ASN A 705 17.59 -9.66 -4.58
CA ASN A 705 18.03 -8.40 -3.97
C ASN A 705 16.86 -7.56 -3.39
N LYS A 706 15.67 -7.63 -4.01
CA LYS A 706 14.47 -6.94 -3.53
C LYS A 706 13.83 -7.64 -2.33
N GLU A 707 13.84 -8.96 -2.29
CA GLU A 707 13.41 -9.75 -1.13
C GLU A 707 14.32 -9.48 0.09
N GLU A 708 15.64 -9.38 -0.10
CA GLU A 708 16.56 -9.00 0.97
C GLU A 708 16.35 -7.55 1.46
N GLN A 709 16.11 -6.59 0.54
CA GLN A 709 15.71 -5.22 0.90
C GLN A 709 14.40 -5.20 1.69
N GLU A 710 13.40 -6.01 1.31
CA GLU A 710 12.14 -6.12 2.03
C GLU A 710 12.34 -6.72 3.43
N PHE A 711 13.17 -7.76 3.57
CA PHE A 711 13.51 -8.37 4.86
C PHE A 711 14.17 -7.37 5.83
N ILE A 712 15.10 -6.55 5.33
CA ILE A 712 15.75 -5.48 6.11
C ILE A 712 14.69 -4.44 6.55
N LEU A 713 13.78 -4.04 5.65
CA LEU A 713 12.71 -3.09 5.96
C LEU A 713 11.71 -3.65 6.99
N ARG A 714 11.23 -4.88 6.82
CA ARG A 714 10.36 -5.58 7.80
C ARG A 714 11.02 -5.64 9.19
N THR A 715 12.29 -5.99 9.24
CA THR A 715 13.08 -6.03 10.49
C THR A 715 13.20 -4.65 11.14
N ARG A 716 13.27 -3.57 10.36
CA ARG A 716 13.30 -2.18 10.86
C ARG A 716 11.93 -1.70 11.32
N VAL A 717 10.85 -2.03 10.61
CA VAL A 717 9.46 -1.75 11.02
C VAL A 717 9.16 -2.38 12.37
N TRP A 718 9.44 -3.68 12.55
CA TRP A 718 9.20 -4.38 13.81
C TRP A 718 9.92 -3.75 15.02
N LYS A 719 11.16 -3.25 14.82
CA LYS A 719 11.90 -2.52 15.86
C LYS A 719 11.24 -1.17 16.22
N LEU A 720 10.71 -0.45 15.23
CA LEU A 720 9.98 0.80 15.44
C LEU A 720 8.62 0.57 16.11
N GLU A 721 7.89 -0.49 15.75
CA GLU A 721 6.64 -0.89 16.41
C GLU A 721 6.85 -1.23 17.89
N ALA A 722 7.93 -1.95 18.22
CA ALA A 722 8.30 -2.26 19.60
C ALA A 722 8.65 -0.98 20.41
N GLN A 723 9.34 -0.02 19.78
CA GLN A 723 9.63 1.29 20.39
C GLN A 723 8.34 2.10 20.61
N LEU A 724 7.48 2.20 19.60
CA LEU A 724 6.21 2.92 19.67
C LEU A 724 5.26 2.34 20.75
N SER A 725 5.25 1.01 20.90
CA SER A 725 4.51 0.33 21.97
C SER A 725 5.02 0.71 23.37
N LYS A 726 6.34 0.77 23.55
CA LYS A 726 6.99 1.20 24.80
C LYS A 726 6.70 2.68 25.11
N GLU A 727 6.85 3.57 24.13
CA GLU A 727 6.50 4.99 24.25
C GLU A 727 5.00 5.20 24.55
N GLY A 728 4.12 4.38 23.95
CA GLY A 728 2.69 4.37 24.24
C GLY A 728 2.39 4.03 25.71
N GLY A 729 3.06 3.03 26.27
CA GLY A 729 2.99 2.68 27.70
C GLY A 729 3.53 3.78 28.62
N GLU A 730 4.67 4.38 28.28
CA GLU A 730 5.25 5.49 29.04
C GLU A 730 4.35 6.74 29.01
N LYS A 731 3.75 7.05 27.86
CA LYS A 731 2.75 8.12 27.69
C LYS A 731 1.48 7.86 28.51
N LEU A 732 1.01 6.61 28.59
CA LEU A 732 -0.13 6.22 29.43
C LEU A 732 0.16 6.43 30.93
N ASN A 733 1.38 6.10 31.37
CA ASN A 733 1.84 6.33 32.74
C ASN A 733 1.93 7.83 33.06
N LEU A 734 2.49 8.64 32.15
CA LEU A 734 2.55 10.10 32.29
C LEU A 734 1.15 10.73 32.34
N MET A 735 0.24 10.32 31.46
CA MET A 735 -1.16 10.77 31.44
C MET A 735 -1.88 10.41 32.76
N THR A 736 -1.62 9.22 33.31
CA THR A 736 -2.13 8.81 34.62
C THR A 736 -1.58 9.69 35.76
N ALA A 737 -0.29 10.07 35.71
CA ALA A 737 0.33 10.97 36.68
C ALA A 737 -0.22 12.41 36.58
N ILE A 738 -0.45 12.92 35.37
CA ILE A 738 -1.10 14.23 35.12
C ILE A 738 -2.49 14.24 35.77
N SER A 739 -3.33 13.23 35.54
CA SER A 739 -4.65 13.17 36.18
C SER A 739 -4.64 12.88 37.69
N GLN A 740 -3.50 12.55 38.29
CA GLN A 740 -3.32 12.62 39.75
C GLN A 740 -2.91 14.02 40.22
N LEU A 741 -2.14 14.78 39.43
CA LEU A 741 -1.78 16.17 39.71
C LEU A 741 -2.99 17.09 39.57
N GLU A 742 -3.80 16.95 38.51
CA GLU A 742 -5.08 17.68 38.33
C GLU A 742 -5.99 17.51 39.57
N LYS A 743 -6.13 16.27 40.06
CA LYS A 743 -6.90 15.94 41.28
C LYS A 743 -6.28 16.44 42.59
N LYS A 744 -5.02 16.88 42.59
CA LYS A 744 -4.38 17.58 43.72
C LYS A 744 -4.56 19.09 43.58
N VAL A 745 -4.36 19.65 42.38
CA VAL A 745 -4.56 21.08 42.07
C VAL A 745 -6.00 21.50 42.40
N GLY A 746 -7.01 20.79 41.87
CA GLY A 746 -8.43 21.10 42.16
C GLY A 746 -8.82 20.97 43.65
N LYS A 747 -8.06 20.24 44.47
CA LYS A 747 -8.23 20.24 45.93
C LYS A 747 -7.60 21.48 46.57
N LEU A 748 -6.41 21.87 46.13
CA LEU A 748 -5.75 23.08 46.61
C LEU A 748 -6.55 24.34 46.22
N GLU A 749 -7.05 24.42 45.00
CA GLU A 749 -7.96 25.49 44.55
C GLU A 749 -9.23 25.60 45.40
N LYS A 750 -9.82 24.46 45.79
CA LYS A 750 -10.99 24.43 46.68
C LYS A 750 -10.64 24.92 48.09
N ASN A 751 -9.52 24.45 48.65
CA ASN A 751 -9.03 24.90 49.94
C ASN A 751 -8.69 26.40 49.95
N ILE A 752 -8.18 26.95 48.85
CA ILE A 752 -7.91 28.39 48.69
C ILE A 752 -9.22 29.17 48.68
N LYS A 753 -10.23 28.75 47.91
CA LYS A 753 -11.55 29.41 47.91
C LYS A 753 -12.21 29.40 49.29
N GLU A 754 -12.15 28.28 50.02
CA GLU A 754 -12.65 28.19 51.39
C GLU A 754 -11.89 29.14 52.35
N LYS A 755 -10.58 29.34 52.13
CA LYS A 755 -9.77 30.32 52.87
C LYS A 755 -10.10 31.76 52.52
N ASP A 756 -10.34 32.07 51.25
CA ASP A 756 -10.70 33.41 50.79
C ASP A 756 -12.11 33.80 51.27
N GLU A 757 -13.05 32.84 51.33
CA GLU A 757 -14.37 33.00 51.93
C GLU A 757 -14.28 33.24 53.45
N GLU A 758 -13.46 32.47 54.18
CA GLU A 758 -13.19 32.67 55.62
C GLU A 758 -12.57 34.05 55.91
N LEU A 759 -11.57 34.46 55.13
CA LEU A 759 -10.94 35.78 55.23
C LEU A 759 -11.90 36.93 54.88
N SER A 760 -12.79 36.73 53.90
CA SER A 760 -13.83 37.70 53.54
C SER A 760 -14.84 37.89 54.67
N GLY A 761 -15.25 36.80 55.33
CA GLY A 761 -16.10 36.83 56.53
C GLY A 761 -15.45 37.59 57.69
N LEU A 762 -14.22 37.23 58.07
CA LEU A 762 -13.41 37.94 59.07
C LEU A 762 -13.20 39.43 58.72
N GLY A 763 -13.16 39.76 57.42
CA GLY A 763 -13.12 41.13 56.93
C GLY A 763 -14.41 41.90 57.21
N GLU A 764 -15.58 41.26 57.08
CA GLU A 764 -16.87 41.88 57.37
C GLU A 764 -17.13 41.98 58.88
N GLU A 765 -16.75 40.97 59.67
CA GLU A 765 -16.79 41.02 61.13
C GLU A 765 -15.97 42.20 61.68
N LYS A 766 -14.77 42.44 61.12
CA LYS A 766 -13.96 43.62 61.45
C LYS A 766 -14.61 44.93 61.01
N ARG A 767 -15.25 44.98 59.85
CA ARG A 767 -16.01 46.17 59.39
C ARG A 767 -17.21 46.47 60.29
N GLU A 768 -17.91 45.45 60.76
CA GLU A 768 -19.02 45.58 61.71
C GLU A 768 -18.53 46.02 63.11
N ALA A 769 -17.47 45.42 63.64
CA ALA A 769 -16.87 45.84 64.91
C ALA A 769 -16.40 47.31 64.88
N ILE A 770 -15.82 47.77 63.76
CA ILE A 770 -15.47 49.18 63.57
C ILE A 770 -16.73 50.06 63.53
N ARG A 771 -17.79 49.65 62.82
CA ARG A 771 -19.09 50.38 62.80
C ARG A 771 -19.67 50.53 64.21
N GLN A 772 -19.66 49.47 65.01
CA GLN A 772 -20.14 49.49 66.40
C GLN A 772 -19.28 50.40 67.30
N LEU A 773 -17.95 50.39 67.13
CA LEU A 773 -17.05 51.30 67.86
C LEU A 773 -17.28 52.78 67.48
N CYS A 774 -17.51 53.09 66.20
CA CYS A 774 -17.85 54.46 65.78
C CYS A 774 -19.16 54.94 66.41
N LEU A 775 -20.23 54.13 66.38
CA LEU A 775 -21.51 54.44 67.02
C LEU A 775 -21.36 54.69 68.54
N LEU A 776 -20.51 53.91 69.22
CA LEU A 776 -20.21 54.11 70.64
C LEU A 776 -19.43 55.41 70.89
N ILE A 777 -18.45 55.75 70.05
CA ILE A 777 -17.69 57.00 70.12
C ILE A 777 -18.60 58.20 69.92
N ASP A 778 -19.50 58.16 68.93
CA ASP A 778 -20.38 59.29 68.62
C ASP A 778 -21.50 59.45 69.67
N TYR A 779 -21.99 58.36 70.27
CA TYR A 779 -22.83 58.41 71.48
C TYR A 779 -22.11 59.11 72.65
N HIS A 780 -20.85 58.76 72.91
CA HIS A 780 -20.06 59.40 73.97
C HIS A 780 -19.72 60.86 73.66
N ARG A 781 -19.51 61.23 72.38
CA ARG A 781 -19.33 62.63 71.96
C ARG A 781 -20.59 63.45 72.19
N SER A 782 -21.76 63.01 71.69
CA SER A 782 -23.03 63.71 71.90
C SER A 782 -23.24 63.97 73.39
N ARG A 783 -23.14 62.93 74.23
CA ARG A 783 -23.30 63.04 75.67
C ARG A 783 -22.26 63.94 76.35
N TYR A 784 -21.05 64.05 75.81
CA TYR A 784 -20.03 64.98 76.31
C TYR A 784 -20.33 66.42 75.91
N ASP A 785 -20.77 66.66 74.68
CA ASP A 785 -21.16 67.99 74.21
C ASP A 785 -22.45 68.48 74.91
N ASP A 786 -23.42 67.60 75.16
CA ASP A 786 -24.60 67.87 76.02
C ASP A 786 -24.16 68.34 77.43
N LEU A 787 -23.24 67.58 78.06
CA LEU A 787 -22.72 67.89 79.40
C LEU A 787 -21.91 69.20 79.42
N LYS A 788 -21.17 69.46 78.34
CA LYS A 788 -20.36 70.67 78.13
C LYS A 788 -21.23 71.90 77.88
N GLU A 789 -22.36 71.76 77.18
CA GLU A 789 -23.34 72.84 77.05
C GLU A 789 -23.98 73.14 78.41
N LEU A 790 -24.43 72.12 79.16
CA LEU A 790 -24.93 72.30 80.53
C LEU A 790 -23.89 72.99 81.45
N MET A 791 -22.60 72.62 81.33
CA MET A 791 -21.51 73.29 82.06
C MET A 791 -21.23 74.73 81.59
N GLN A 792 -21.56 75.09 80.35
CA GLN A 792 -21.49 76.48 79.87
C GLN A 792 -22.70 77.30 80.31
N GLN A 793 -23.89 76.68 80.39
CA GLN A 793 -25.08 77.29 80.96
C GLN A 793 -24.91 77.58 82.46
N MET A 794 -24.28 76.67 83.23
CA MET A 794 -23.91 76.88 84.65
C MET A 794 -22.75 77.87 84.87
N LYS A 795 -22.23 78.53 83.82
CA LYS A 795 -21.19 79.57 83.89
C LYS A 795 -21.67 80.96 83.44
N LYS A 796 -22.98 81.13 83.30
CA LYS A 796 -23.67 82.42 83.14
C LYS A 796 -24.50 82.72 84.39
#